data_AF-A0A972G787-F1
#
_entry.id   AF-A0A972G787-F1
#
_cell.length_a   1.000
_cell.length_b   1.000
_cell.length_c   1.000
_cell.angle_alpha   90.00
_cell.angle_beta   90.00
_cell.angle_gamma   90.00
#
_symmetry.space_group_name_H-M   'P 1'
#
loop_
_entity.id
_entity.type
_entity.pdbx_description
1 polymer ?
#
loop_
_entity_poly.entity_id
_entity_poly.type
_entity_poly.pdbx_seq_one_letter_code
_entity_poly.pdbx_strand_id
1 'polypeptide(L)'
;MKQGILIRMDDIRCVCCYCYGYFKKNNHYRYRMSIAFLLILLCLSLITPTPGFAQDELDPNIRVDIEAGFEGSYRTGDWFPVTVEIANEGVDIQGVLEWSFPAQDDDVFRQVIDLPRGSRKRIVMSVVSPDGSFTRNGRLEVLNGDTVVFRQDVNLDAYASDQLLIGVISSDPALLSSLESLQNPNYSSTSVLHFQPDQLPQHAQALNTLDVLFLHDTDTFSLSPAQYEAVRLWVHTDGHLVVSGGIDSTQITPELAALLPVETTGNLIQGDLTDLQNIAPNFDLPNATDVALTEVQPKPQAQAFPNGPDATALTYTQPLGEGHVTFTTFDIATLRGWQGDVSFWGRILDPFPTGEPGTMVRLERYNVLQDALQDSSFALPSATVLLLFMCTYIISIGPLTYLVLRRLRRLEWAWVTLPVTMLIFATTFYFIGFGLRGGQSQLYQVAVVQGFEGESQGLGTTFMGLFSPQRTRYTIEIPNSELISKFEDWSEISNTQAIIESDDTNARVADVLVDIGSIRTFINETVIDLPLQVESDLSRQGQTIQGELQNINDSVLNEVLIVSGDTFIRVGDLQPGESYTVDFDTTMAAPIWNVSIASDETFNRTGIIQGLLNRGILNRTGNTNLDHVYLITWQDVSIINPLLDGRPITQPATSMYVIRLNV
;
A
#
# COMPACT_ATOMS: atom_id res chain seq x y z
N MET A 1 27.06 24.65 -66.17
CA MET A 1 28.03 25.70 -65.82
C MET A 1 28.82 25.21 -64.60
N LYS A 2 30.14 25.00 -64.76
CA LYS A 2 31.23 24.82 -63.76
C LYS A 2 31.12 23.66 -62.73
N GLN A 3 31.92 22.59 -62.89
CA GLN A 3 33.25 22.30 -62.25
C GLN A 3 33.10 21.99 -60.74
N GLY A 4 33.43 20.83 -60.16
CA GLY A 4 34.52 19.88 -60.37
C GLY A 4 35.65 20.17 -59.35
N ILE A 5 35.99 19.22 -58.44
CA ILE A 5 37.34 18.96 -57.88
C ILE A 5 37.28 17.85 -56.80
N LEU A 6 38.06 16.78 -57.06
CA LEU A 6 38.55 15.77 -56.12
C LEU A 6 39.59 16.38 -55.18
N ILE A 7 39.60 16.02 -53.89
CA ILE A 7 40.75 16.27 -52.99
C ILE A 7 41.26 14.94 -52.42
N ARG A 8 42.56 14.72 -52.63
CA ARG A 8 43.41 13.64 -52.11
C ARG A 8 43.52 13.69 -50.58
N MET A 9 43.46 12.53 -49.93
CA MET A 9 43.94 12.32 -48.55
C MET A 9 45.36 11.75 -48.59
N ASP A 10 46.34 12.59 -48.87
CA ASP A 10 47.75 12.37 -48.53
C ASP A 10 48.14 13.47 -47.53
N ASP A 11 48.04 13.19 -46.23
CA ASP A 11 48.86 13.80 -45.14
C ASP A 11 48.28 13.47 -43.75
N ILE A 12 48.47 12.23 -43.29
CA ILE A 12 48.59 11.94 -41.85
C ILE A 12 49.71 10.90 -41.70
N ARG A 13 50.96 11.38 -41.69
CA ARG A 13 52.12 10.62 -41.24
C ARG A 13 52.53 11.07 -39.85
N CYS A 14 52.97 10.07 -39.08
CA CYS A 14 53.78 10.13 -37.85
C CYS A 14 53.02 10.37 -36.54
N VAL A 15 52.80 9.30 -35.76
CA VAL A 15 53.57 8.93 -34.54
C VAL A 15 53.21 7.49 -34.15
N CYS A 16 53.87 6.45 -34.72
CA CYS A 16 53.87 5.10 -34.12
C CYS A 16 54.85 4.07 -34.75
N CYS A 17 56.05 4.47 -35.19
CA CYS A 17 56.97 3.54 -35.88
C CYS A 17 58.34 3.31 -35.22
N TYR A 18 58.52 3.59 -33.93
CA TYR A 18 59.84 3.45 -33.29
C TYR A 18 60.05 2.22 -32.39
N CYS A 19 59.13 1.25 -32.32
CA CYS A 19 59.29 0.07 -31.44
C CYS A 19 59.36 -1.30 -32.13
N TYR A 20 59.46 -1.41 -33.46
CA TYR A 20 59.42 -2.71 -34.14
C TYR A 20 60.79 -3.28 -34.56
N GLY A 21 61.88 -2.65 -34.14
CA GLY A 21 63.21 -2.88 -34.72
C GLY A 21 64.21 -3.63 -33.86
N TYR A 22 63.84 -4.51 -32.92
CA TYR A 22 64.88 -5.21 -32.13
C TYR A 22 64.49 -6.55 -31.48
N PHE A 23 63.77 -7.46 -32.14
CA PHE A 23 63.67 -8.85 -31.65
C PHE A 23 63.56 -9.86 -32.80
N LYS A 24 64.71 -10.19 -33.41
CA LYS A 24 64.82 -11.27 -34.39
C LYS A 24 66.02 -12.18 -34.08
N LYS A 25 65.85 -13.07 -33.11
CA LYS A 25 66.46 -14.41 -33.04
C LYS A 25 65.90 -15.17 -31.83
N ASN A 26 65.54 -16.43 -32.04
CA ASN A 26 64.89 -17.39 -31.12
C ASN A 26 63.37 -17.23 -30.87
N ASN A 27 62.56 -17.34 -31.94
CA ASN A 27 61.09 -17.32 -31.82
C ASN A 27 60.41 -18.70 -31.73
N HIS A 28 61.03 -19.82 -32.13
CA HIS A 28 60.27 -21.09 -32.15
C HIS A 28 59.94 -21.67 -30.76
N TYR A 29 60.74 -21.39 -29.72
CA TYR A 29 60.45 -21.83 -28.35
C TYR A 29 59.45 -20.93 -27.62
N ARG A 30 59.47 -19.61 -27.86
CA ARG A 30 58.59 -18.65 -27.18
C ARG A 30 57.13 -18.79 -27.62
N TYR A 31 56.87 -18.98 -28.91
CA TYR A 31 55.50 -19.20 -29.40
C TYR A 31 54.90 -20.53 -28.90
N ARG A 32 55.70 -21.60 -28.80
CA ARG A 32 55.23 -22.88 -28.24
C ARG A 32 54.89 -22.79 -26.76
N MET A 33 55.69 -22.05 -25.99
CA MET A 33 55.41 -21.83 -24.57
C MET A 33 54.20 -20.92 -24.35
N SER A 34 54.03 -19.88 -25.18
CA SER A 34 52.82 -19.04 -25.14
C SER A 34 51.56 -19.80 -25.55
N ILE A 35 51.62 -20.68 -26.56
CA ILE A 35 50.48 -21.51 -26.97
C ILE A 35 50.15 -22.56 -25.89
N ALA A 36 51.17 -23.18 -25.28
CA ALA A 36 50.95 -24.11 -24.17
C ALA A 36 50.36 -23.40 -22.94
N PHE A 37 50.82 -22.20 -22.62
CA PHE A 37 50.26 -21.40 -21.52
C PHE A 37 48.82 -20.96 -21.80
N LEU A 38 48.50 -20.63 -23.05
CA LEU A 38 47.14 -20.26 -23.48
C LEU A 38 46.20 -21.47 -23.49
N LEU A 39 46.69 -22.66 -23.85
CA LEU A 39 45.96 -23.93 -23.74
C LEU A 39 45.75 -24.37 -22.29
N ILE A 40 46.72 -24.14 -21.41
CA ILE A 40 46.58 -24.39 -19.97
C ILE A 40 45.59 -23.41 -19.35
N LEU A 41 45.61 -22.13 -19.72
CA LEU A 41 44.60 -21.15 -19.30
C LEU A 41 43.20 -21.51 -19.83
N LEU A 42 43.10 -21.99 -21.08
CA LEU A 42 41.84 -22.46 -21.66
C LEU A 42 41.32 -23.72 -20.95
N CYS A 43 42.20 -24.66 -20.62
CA CYS A 43 41.84 -25.86 -19.85
C CYS A 43 41.48 -25.52 -18.39
N LEU A 44 42.15 -24.54 -17.76
CA LEU A 44 41.76 -24.05 -16.44
C LEU A 44 40.43 -23.30 -16.47
N SER A 45 40.10 -22.59 -17.55
CA SER A 45 38.77 -21.98 -17.71
C SER A 45 37.65 -22.97 -17.98
N LEU A 46 37.98 -24.20 -18.43
CA LEU A 46 37.04 -25.30 -18.60
C LEU A 46 36.79 -26.11 -17.31
N ILE A 47 37.56 -25.84 -16.24
CA ILE A 47 37.42 -26.48 -14.92
C ILE A 47 36.75 -25.54 -13.91
N THR A 48 36.26 -24.36 -14.33
CA THR A 48 35.42 -23.56 -13.45
C THR A 48 34.16 -24.37 -13.16
N PRO A 49 33.83 -24.68 -11.89
CA PRO A 49 32.59 -25.34 -11.56
C PRO A 49 31.46 -24.48 -12.14
N THR A 50 30.73 -25.02 -13.12
CA THR A 50 29.46 -24.43 -13.51
C THR A 50 28.62 -24.37 -12.24
N PRO A 51 28.14 -23.20 -11.80
CA PRO A 51 27.19 -23.17 -10.69
C PRO A 51 26.06 -24.13 -11.07
N GLY A 52 25.89 -25.19 -10.29
CA GLY A 52 24.78 -26.09 -10.47
C GLY A 52 23.54 -25.28 -10.19
N PHE A 53 22.74 -25.00 -11.22
CA PHE A 53 21.37 -24.59 -10.99
C PHE A 53 20.71 -25.73 -10.23
N ALA A 54 20.22 -25.46 -9.03
CA ALA A 54 19.37 -26.39 -8.30
C ALA A 54 18.24 -26.77 -9.27
N GLN A 55 18.15 -28.06 -9.57
CA GLN A 55 17.08 -28.56 -10.44
C GLN A 55 15.83 -28.65 -9.58
N ASP A 56 14.71 -28.08 -10.05
CA ASP A 56 13.41 -28.22 -9.38
C ASP A 56 13.17 -29.71 -9.09
N GLU A 57 13.06 -30.06 -7.81
CA GLU A 57 12.84 -31.42 -7.34
C GLU A 57 11.49 -31.46 -6.63
N LEU A 58 10.43 -31.44 -7.45
CA LEU A 58 9.05 -31.47 -6.94
C LEU A 58 8.83 -32.76 -6.14
N ASP A 59 8.52 -32.60 -4.85
CA ASP A 59 8.24 -33.71 -3.94
C ASP A 59 6.75 -34.06 -4.00
N PRO A 60 6.36 -35.24 -4.52
CA PRO A 60 4.97 -35.65 -4.62
C PRO A 60 4.29 -35.87 -3.26
N ASN A 61 5.05 -35.89 -2.16
CA ASN A 61 4.51 -36.03 -0.80
C ASN A 61 4.08 -34.69 -0.18
N ILE A 62 4.30 -33.57 -0.87
CA ILE A 62 3.77 -32.27 -0.48
C ILE A 62 2.43 -32.06 -1.17
N ARG A 63 1.38 -31.92 -0.37
CA ARG A 63 0.04 -31.61 -0.86
C ARG A 63 -0.31 -30.20 -0.43
N VAL A 64 -0.75 -29.41 -1.38
CA VAL A 64 -1.13 -28.02 -1.16
C VAL A 64 -2.53 -27.82 -1.72
N ASP A 65 -3.37 -27.19 -0.91
CA ASP A 65 -4.58 -26.52 -1.37
C ASP A 65 -4.37 -25.01 -1.22
N ILE A 66 -4.75 -24.23 -2.23
CA ILE A 66 -4.48 -22.80 -2.26
C ILE A 66 -5.67 -22.03 -2.80
N GLU A 67 -6.01 -20.98 -2.07
CA GLU A 67 -7.04 -20.01 -2.40
C GLU A 67 -6.43 -18.61 -2.29
N ALA A 68 -6.55 -17.83 -3.35
CA ALA A 68 -6.07 -16.45 -3.40
C ALA A 68 -7.25 -15.50 -3.56
N GLY A 69 -7.28 -14.44 -2.77
CA GLY A 69 -8.37 -13.46 -2.76
C GLY A 69 -9.70 -14.07 -2.34
N PHE A 70 -10.79 -13.49 -2.83
CA PHE A 70 -12.16 -13.94 -2.61
C PHE A 70 -12.66 -14.62 -3.89
N GLU A 71 -12.81 -15.95 -3.88
CA GLU A 71 -13.07 -16.76 -5.10
C GLU A 71 -12.06 -16.57 -6.23
N GLY A 72 -10.76 -16.44 -5.92
CA GLY A 72 -9.75 -16.14 -6.94
C GLY A 72 -9.67 -14.66 -7.33
N SER A 73 -10.54 -13.82 -6.76
CA SER A 73 -10.69 -12.41 -7.13
C SER A 73 -9.98 -11.47 -6.16
N TYR A 74 -9.40 -10.38 -6.68
CA TYR A 74 -8.80 -9.32 -5.88
C TYR A 74 -9.01 -7.95 -6.53
N ARG A 75 -8.85 -6.86 -5.76
CA ARG A 75 -8.86 -5.49 -6.28
C ARG A 75 -7.43 -4.97 -6.45
N THR A 76 -7.12 -4.38 -7.60
CA THR A 76 -5.77 -3.84 -7.87
C THR A 76 -5.39 -2.76 -6.86
N GLY A 77 -4.16 -2.81 -6.34
CA GLY A 77 -3.63 -1.88 -5.34
C GLY A 77 -4.02 -2.18 -3.88
N ASP A 78 -5.05 -2.99 -3.65
CA ASP A 78 -5.45 -3.45 -2.31
C ASP A 78 -4.73 -4.73 -1.90
N TRP A 79 -4.64 -4.95 -0.59
CA TRP A 79 -4.21 -6.22 -0.05
C TRP A 79 -5.28 -7.29 -0.27
N PHE A 80 -4.85 -8.53 -0.45
CA PHE A 80 -5.73 -9.70 -0.50
C PHE A 80 -5.05 -10.91 0.16
N PRO A 81 -5.84 -11.82 0.76
CA PRO A 81 -5.29 -13.00 1.42
C PRO A 81 -4.92 -14.09 0.42
N VAL A 82 -3.79 -14.76 0.64
CA VAL A 82 -3.43 -16.04 0.00
C VAL A 82 -3.41 -17.11 1.08
N THR A 83 -4.46 -17.92 1.12
CA THR A 83 -4.63 -19.02 2.08
C THR A 83 -4.06 -20.30 1.50
N VAL A 84 -3.17 -20.94 2.26
CA VAL A 84 -2.47 -22.15 1.86
C VAL A 84 -2.63 -23.21 2.93
N GLU A 85 -3.34 -24.30 2.58
CA GLU A 85 -3.34 -25.53 3.37
C GLU A 85 -2.26 -26.47 2.84
N ILE A 86 -1.19 -26.63 3.61
CA ILE A 86 -0.06 -27.48 3.23
C ILE A 86 0.03 -28.69 4.15
N ALA A 87 0.14 -29.88 3.55
CA ALA A 87 0.37 -31.14 4.23
C ALA A 87 1.68 -31.77 3.74
N ASN A 88 2.54 -32.16 4.67
CA ASN A 88 3.81 -32.81 4.36
C ASN A 88 3.76 -34.30 4.74
N GLU A 89 3.75 -35.19 3.76
CA GLU A 89 3.84 -36.64 3.97
C GLU A 89 5.29 -37.18 3.78
N GLY A 90 6.21 -36.31 3.36
CA GLY A 90 7.59 -36.60 3.00
C GLY A 90 8.58 -36.49 4.15
N VAL A 91 9.76 -35.93 3.89
CA VAL A 91 10.79 -35.64 4.91
C VAL A 91 10.52 -34.29 5.58
N ASP A 92 11.09 -34.06 6.76
CA ASP A 92 10.98 -32.76 7.44
C ASP A 92 11.50 -31.63 6.55
N ILE A 93 10.72 -30.56 6.41
CA ILE A 93 11.06 -29.37 5.63
C ILE A 93 11.09 -28.16 6.55
N GLN A 94 12.25 -27.51 6.64
CA GLN A 94 12.39 -26.16 7.18
C GLN A 94 12.62 -25.24 5.99
N GLY A 95 11.55 -24.60 5.55
CA GLY A 95 11.49 -24.00 4.23
C GLY A 95 10.81 -22.65 4.22
N VAL A 96 10.51 -22.20 3.02
CA VAL A 96 9.82 -20.94 2.75
C VAL A 96 8.66 -21.22 1.80
N LEU A 97 7.49 -20.69 2.14
CA LEU A 97 6.38 -20.54 1.21
C LEU A 97 6.56 -19.22 0.48
N GLU A 98 6.63 -19.22 -0.84
CA GLU A 98 6.85 -18.03 -1.65
C GLU A 98 5.66 -17.79 -2.58
N TRP A 99 5.16 -16.56 -2.58
CA TRP A 99 4.21 -16.05 -3.55
C TRP A 99 4.84 -14.98 -4.41
N SER A 100 4.66 -15.10 -5.73
CA SER A 100 5.13 -14.13 -6.72
C SER A 100 4.12 -13.94 -7.85
N PHE A 101 4.28 -12.85 -8.59
CA PHE A 101 3.51 -12.56 -9.80
C PHE A 101 4.43 -12.75 -11.02
N PRO A 102 4.51 -13.95 -11.63
CA PRO A 102 5.58 -14.28 -12.58
C PRO A 102 5.49 -13.53 -13.92
N ALA A 103 4.37 -12.88 -14.20
CA ALA A 103 4.21 -12.01 -15.37
C ALA A 103 4.76 -10.59 -15.14
N GLN A 104 5.01 -10.22 -13.88
CA GLN A 104 5.44 -8.91 -13.43
C GLN A 104 6.78 -9.00 -12.68
N ASP A 105 7.40 -7.85 -12.49
CA ASP A 105 8.60 -7.71 -11.67
C ASP A 105 8.24 -7.12 -10.30
N ASP A 106 7.12 -7.60 -9.76
CA ASP A 106 6.53 -7.17 -8.49
C ASP A 106 7.27 -7.76 -7.29
N ASP A 107 6.89 -7.30 -6.09
CA ASP A 107 7.39 -7.82 -4.84
C ASP A 107 7.10 -9.32 -4.67
N VAL A 108 8.02 -10.01 -4.00
CA VAL A 108 7.93 -11.42 -3.67
C VAL A 108 7.63 -11.55 -2.19
N PHE A 109 6.56 -12.27 -1.86
CA PHE A 109 6.09 -12.47 -0.49
C PHE A 109 6.51 -13.87 -0.02
N ARG A 110 7.15 -13.96 1.14
CA ARG A 110 7.70 -15.19 1.69
C ARG A 110 7.21 -15.40 3.11
N GLN A 111 6.71 -16.58 3.44
CA GLN A 111 6.46 -17.01 4.80
C GLN A 111 7.46 -18.12 5.19
N VAL A 112 8.21 -17.93 6.28
CA VAL A 112 9.05 -18.99 6.83
C VAL A 112 8.17 -20.07 7.45
N ILE A 113 8.43 -21.34 7.08
CA ILE A 113 7.61 -22.47 7.51
C ILE A 113 8.47 -23.61 8.05
N ASP A 114 7.99 -24.22 9.13
CA ASP A 114 8.48 -25.51 9.63
C ASP A 114 7.40 -26.57 9.37
N LEU A 115 7.68 -27.52 8.48
CA LEU A 115 6.78 -28.61 8.10
C LEU A 115 7.42 -29.95 8.45
N PRO A 116 7.29 -30.43 9.69
CA PRO A 116 7.68 -31.79 10.04
C PRO A 116 6.89 -32.83 9.25
N ARG A 117 7.46 -34.03 9.12
CA ARG A 117 6.77 -35.17 8.50
C ARG A 117 5.44 -35.46 9.18
N GLY A 118 4.39 -35.60 8.38
CA GLY A 118 3.03 -35.87 8.81
C GLY A 118 2.28 -34.63 9.32
N SER A 119 2.86 -33.44 9.22
CA SER A 119 2.20 -32.19 9.61
C SER A 119 1.21 -31.71 8.55
N ARG A 120 0.20 -30.98 9.01
CA ARG A 120 -0.69 -30.15 8.19
C ARG A 120 -0.74 -28.77 8.82
N LYS A 121 -0.58 -27.72 8.01
CA LYS A 121 -0.67 -26.32 8.44
C LYS A 121 -1.56 -25.54 7.50
N ARG A 122 -2.30 -24.57 8.05
CA ARG A 122 -3.00 -23.54 7.31
C ARG A 122 -2.26 -22.22 7.54
N ILE A 123 -1.85 -21.57 6.46
CA ILE A 123 -1.06 -20.34 6.47
C ILE A 123 -1.82 -19.32 5.64
N VAL A 124 -1.91 -18.08 6.13
CA VAL A 124 -2.51 -16.97 5.39
C VAL A 124 -1.42 -15.92 5.19
N MET A 125 -1.13 -15.60 3.93
CA MET A 125 -0.21 -14.53 3.56
C MET A 125 -1.03 -13.34 3.06
N SER A 126 -0.74 -12.13 3.55
CA SER A 126 -1.29 -10.91 2.98
C SER A 126 -0.39 -10.47 1.83
N VAL A 127 -0.97 -10.34 0.64
CA VAL A 127 -0.25 -10.00 -0.59
C VAL A 127 -0.89 -8.77 -1.23
N VAL A 128 -0.10 -7.94 -1.90
CA VAL A 128 -0.60 -6.83 -2.73
C VAL A 128 0.04 -6.91 -4.12
N SER A 129 -0.76 -6.65 -5.16
CA SER A 129 -0.25 -6.35 -6.50
C SER A 129 -0.15 -4.82 -6.58
N PRO A 130 1.04 -4.23 -6.42
CA PRO A 130 1.19 -2.79 -6.20
C PRO A 130 0.95 -1.97 -7.47
N ASP A 131 1.06 -2.58 -8.65
CA ASP A 131 0.77 -1.91 -9.89
C ASP A 131 -0.72 -2.04 -10.27
N GLY A 132 -1.28 -1.01 -10.92
CA GLY A 132 -2.61 -1.09 -11.56
C GLY A 132 -2.64 -2.05 -12.76
N SER A 133 -1.68 -2.98 -12.84
CA SER A 133 -1.71 -4.03 -13.83
C SER A 133 -2.69 -5.11 -13.36
N PHE A 134 -3.62 -5.45 -14.23
CA PHE A 134 -4.63 -6.48 -13.96
C PHE A 134 -3.97 -7.87 -14.06
N THR A 135 -3.08 -8.19 -13.13
CA THR A 135 -2.35 -9.45 -13.08
C THR A 135 -3.32 -10.61 -12.95
N ARG A 136 -3.21 -11.59 -13.85
CA ARG A 136 -4.16 -12.71 -13.96
C ARG A 136 -3.61 -14.03 -13.43
N ASN A 137 -2.37 -14.02 -12.96
CA ASN A 137 -1.72 -15.23 -12.48
C ASN A 137 -0.74 -14.91 -11.36
N GLY A 138 -0.91 -15.60 -10.24
CA GLY A 138 0.08 -15.71 -9.19
C GLY A 138 0.80 -17.06 -9.28
N ARG A 139 1.89 -17.20 -8.54
CA ARG A 139 2.62 -18.45 -8.39
C ARG A 139 2.94 -18.67 -6.93
N LEU A 140 2.59 -19.86 -6.45
CA LEU A 140 3.04 -20.38 -5.16
C LEU A 140 4.19 -21.37 -5.37
N GLU A 141 5.27 -21.19 -4.62
CA GLU A 141 6.37 -22.14 -4.51
C GLU A 141 6.62 -22.52 -3.04
N VAL A 142 7.04 -23.76 -2.81
CA VAL A 142 7.59 -24.18 -1.51
C VAL A 142 9.07 -24.46 -1.74
N LEU A 143 9.92 -23.75 -1.01
CA LEU A 143 11.36 -23.85 -1.10
C LEU A 143 11.93 -24.56 0.13
N ASN A 144 12.86 -25.48 -0.08
CA ASN A 144 13.71 -26.06 0.96
C ASN A 144 15.17 -25.65 0.68
N GLY A 145 15.64 -24.62 1.39
CA GLY A 145 16.83 -23.88 0.96
C GLY A 145 16.59 -23.21 -0.39
N ASP A 146 17.50 -23.43 -1.34
CA ASP A 146 17.39 -22.89 -2.71
C ASP A 146 16.65 -23.83 -3.68
N THR A 147 16.08 -24.94 -3.19
CA THR A 147 15.42 -25.95 -4.04
C THR A 147 13.91 -25.83 -3.96
N VAL A 148 13.25 -25.70 -5.10
CA VAL A 148 11.78 -25.71 -5.20
C VAL A 148 11.29 -27.15 -5.09
N VAL A 149 10.53 -27.44 -4.03
CA VAL A 149 9.94 -28.76 -3.74
C VAL A 149 8.45 -28.84 -4.08
N PHE A 150 7.80 -27.70 -4.31
CA PHE A 150 6.43 -27.62 -4.83
C PHE A 150 6.26 -26.33 -5.63
N ARG A 151 5.47 -26.38 -6.70
CA ARG A 151 5.11 -25.21 -7.51
C ARG A 151 3.68 -25.34 -8.03
N GLN A 152 2.91 -24.28 -7.93
CA GLN A 152 1.57 -24.17 -8.52
C GLN A 152 1.34 -22.74 -9.03
N ASP A 153 0.94 -22.60 -10.30
CA ASP A 153 0.40 -21.34 -10.82
C ASP A 153 -1.10 -21.25 -10.44
N VAL A 154 -1.53 -20.07 -10.01
CA VAL A 154 -2.90 -19.79 -9.55
C VAL A 154 -3.49 -18.71 -10.44
N ASN A 155 -4.67 -18.97 -11.01
CA ASN A 155 -5.39 -17.95 -11.78
C ASN A 155 -5.99 -16.92 -10.83
N LEU A 156 -5.92 -15.66 -11.23
CA LEU A 156 -6.47 -14.54 -10.49
C LEU A 156 -7.40 -13.72 -11.38
N ASP A 157 -8.47 -13.20 -10.79
CA ASP A 157 -9.37 -12.25 -11.41
C ASP A 157 -9.18 -10.87 -10.77
N ALA A 158 -8.56 -9.97 -11.51
CA ALA A 158 -8.26 -8.61 -11.07
C ALA A 158 -9.43 -7.68 -11.39
N TYR A 159 -9.91 -6.96 -10.37
CA TYR A 159 -10.96 -5.97 -10.46
C TYR A 159 -10.40 -4.54 -10.35
N ALA A 160 -11.00 -3.62 -11.10
CA ALA A 160 -10.65 -2.20 -11.07
C ALA A 160 -11.25 -1.51 -9.84
N SER A 161 -10.72 -0.35 -9.48
CA SER A 161 -11.20 0.45 -8.34
C SER A 161 -12.60 1.02 -8.51
N ASP A 162 -13.13 1.05 -9.74
CA ASP A 162 -14.46 1.57 -10.07
C ASP A 162 -15.54 0.48 -10.14
N GLN A 163 -15.24 -0.76 -9.76
CA GLN A 163 -16.21 -1.87 -9.73
C GLN A 163 -16.71 -2.11 -8.30
N LEU A 164 -18.03 -2.28 -8.16
CA LEU A 164 -18.67 -2.57 -6.88
C LEU A 164 -18.51 -4.06 -6.58
N LEU A 165 -17.78 -4.39 -5.51
CA LEU A 165 -17.56 -5.78 -5.08
C LEU A 165 -18.36 -6.07 -3.80
N ILE A 166 -19.25 -7.05 -3.91
CA ILE A 166 -20.13 -7.49 -2.84
C ILE A 166 -19.66 -8.88 -2.39
N GLY A 167 -19.17 -8.97 -1.15
CA GLY A 167 -18.88 -10.23 -0.48
C GLY A 167 -20.14 -10.82 0.15
N VAL A 168 -20.34 -12.13 0.01
CA VAL A 168 -21.46 -12.86 0.63
C VAL A 168 -20.93 -14.07 1.38
N ILE A 169 -21.13 -14.07 2.69
CA ILE A 169 -20.88 -15.22 3.56
C ILE A 169 -22.22 -15.87 3.87
N SER A 170 -22.40 -17.08 3.35
CA SER A 170 -23.60 -17.88 3.56
C SER A 170 -23.35 -19.36 3.32
N SER A 171 -24.15 -20.20 4.00
CA SER A 171 -24.31 -21.62 3.67
C SER A 171 -24.87 -21.86 2.25
N ASP A 172 -25.49 -20.86 1.62
CA ASP A 172 -25.98 -20.92 0.26
C ASP A 172 -25.06 -20.19 -0.73
N PRO A 173 -24.42 -20.91 -1.68
CA PRO A 173 -23.42 -20.33 -2.57
C PRO A 173 -24.00 -19.52 -3.74
N ALA A 174 -25.32 -19.39 -3.88
CA ALA A 174 -25.96 -18.63 -4.95
C ALA A 174 -26.84 -17.49 -4.43
N LEU A 175 -26.81 -17.25 -3.12
CA LEU A 175 -27.58 -16.19 -2.48
C LEU A 175 -27.10 -14.82 -2.97
N LEU A 176 -28.04 -13.95 -3.36
CA LEU A 176 -27.77 -12.59 -3.87
C LEU A 176 -26.97 -12.50 -5.19
N SER A 177 -26.73 -13.59 -5.94
CA SER A 177 -26.08 -13.50 -7.27
C SER A 177 -26.84 -12.61 -8.26
N SER A 178 -28.14 -12.36 -8.04
CA SER A 178 -28.94 -11.37 -8.78
C SER A 178 -28.37 -9.95 -8.72
N LEU A 179 -27.63 -9.60 -7.66
CA LEU A 179 -27.01 -8.30 -7.46
C LEU A 179 -25.88 -8.00 -8.44
N GLU A 180 -25.38 -8.97 -9.20
CA GLU A 180 -24.49 -8.70 -10.34
C GLU A 180 -25.13 -7.72 -11.37
N SER A 181 -26.47 -7.69 -11.42
CA SER A 181 -27.21 -6.76 -12.28
C SER A 181 -27.50 -5.40 -11.64
N LEU A 182 -27.09 -5.18 -10.39
CA LEU A 182 -27.24 -3.92 -9.68
C LEU A 182 -26.45 -2.83 -10.41
N GLN A 183 -27.10 -1.72 -10.69
CA GLN A 183 -26.48 -0.53 -11.25
C GLN A 183 -26.35 0.51 -10.14
N ASN A 184 -25.13 0.99 -9.91
CA ASN A 184 -24.86 2.09 -9.00
C ASN A 184 -24.20 3.24 -9.80
N PRO A 185 -24.65 4.51 -9.67
CA PRO A 185 -24.07 5.63 -10.40
C PRO A 185 -22.57 5.88 -10.17
N ASN A 186 -22.04 5.44 -9.02
CA ASN A 186 -20.65 5.64 -8.62
C ASN A 186 -19.71 4.53 -9.13
N TYR A 187 -20.27 3.43 -9.67
CA TYR A 187 -19.51 2.25 -10.08
C TYR A 187 -19.81 1.85 -11.53
N SER A 188 -18.82 1.26 -12.20
CA SER A 188 -18.91 0.84 -13.61
C SER A 188 -19.69 -0.46 -13.78
N SER A 189 -19.63 -1.36 -12.79
CA SER A 189 -20.29 -2.66 -12.76
C SER A 189 -20.33 -3.21 -11.33
N THR A 190 -21.13 -4.26 -11.10
CA THR A 190 -21.21 -4.96 -9.81
C THR A 190 -20.77 -6.41 -9.97
N SER A 191 -20.08 -6.95 -8.97
CA SER A 191 -19.75 -8.38 -8.90
C SER A 191 -20.00 -8.90 -7.49
N VAL A 192 -20.46 -10.14 -7.40
CA VAL A 192 -20.79 -10.82 -6.15
C VAL A 192 -19.80 -11.95 -5.96
N LEU A 193 -19.16 -12.00 -4.78
CA LEU A 193 -18.13 -12.97 -4.42
C LEU A 193 -18.58 -13.74 -3.17
N HIS A 194 -18.67 -15.06 -3.28
CA HIS A 194 -19.12 -15.97 -2.24
C HIS A 194 -17.95 -16.65 -1.54
N PHE A 195 -17.86 -16.53 -0.22
CA PHE A 195 -16.79 -17.15 0.54
C PHE A 195 -17.23 -17.58 1.94
N GLN A 196 -16.43 -18.45 2.55
CA GLN A 196 -16.70 -19.03 3.85
C GLN A 196 -16.24 -18.10 4.99
N PRO A 197 -16.86 -18.20 6.19
CA PRO A 197 -16.51 -17.35 7.32
C PRO A 197 -15.03 -17.44 7.73
N ASP A 198 -14.42 -18.62 7.59
CA ASP A 198 -13.03 -18.86 7.95
C ASP A 198 -12.03 -18.28 6.93
N GLN A 199 -12.51 -17.80 5.77
CA GLN A 199 -11.72 -17.09 4.76
C GLN A 199 -11.70 -15.56 5.00
N LEU A 200 -12.44 -15.04 5.99
CA LEU A 200 -12.34 -13.63 6.37
C LEU A 200 -10.89 -13.30 6.77
N PRO A 201 -10.28 -12.25 6.21
CA PRO A 201 -8.92 -11.86 6.55
C PRO A 201 -8.86 -11.27 7.96
N GLN A 202 -7.65 -11.27 8.52
CA GLN A 202 -7.36 -10.73 9.86
C GLN A 202 -6.91 -9.26 9.84
N HIS A 203 -6.78 -8.67 8.65
CA HIS A 203 -6.41 -7.27 8.45
C HIS A 203 -7.54 -6.54 7.71
N ALA A 204 -7.94 -5.36 8.21
CA ALA A 204 -8.96 -4.53 7.57
C ALA A 204 -8.58 -4.15 6.14
N GLN A 205 -7.29 -3.90 5.89
CA GLN A 205 -6.75 -3.54 4.58
C GLN A 205 -7.01 -4.61 3.51
N ALA A 206 -7.11 -5.89 3.90
CA ALA A 206 -7.44 -6.97 2.97
C ALA A 206 -8.95 -7.05 2.65
N LEU A 207 -9.81 -6.52 3.54
CA LEU A 207 -11.24 -6.38 3.28
C LEU A 207 -11.54 -5.22 2.32
N ASN A 208 -10.62 -4.26 2.12
CA ASN A 208 -10.81 -3.13 1.20
C ASN A 208 -11.03 -3.54 -0.27
N THR A 209 -10.75 -4.80 -0.61
CA THR A 209 -11.17 -5.42 -1.87
C THR A 209 -12.70 -5.41 -2.04
N LEU A 210 -13.47 -5.47 -0.94
CA LEU A 210 -14.93 -5.47 -0.90
C LEU A 210 -15.44 -4.08 -0.53
N ASP A 211 -16.58 -3.67 -1.10
CA ASP A 211 -17.32 -2.47 -0.67
C ASP A 211 -18.50 -2.84 0.24
N VAL A 212 -19.10 -4.02 0.03
CA VAL A 212 -20.24 -4.52 0.82
C VAL A 212 -19.97 -5.95 1.27
N LEU A 213 -20.32 -6.29 2.52
CA LEU A 213 -20.22 -7.63 3.09
C LEU A 213 -21.57 -8.07 3.66
N PHE A 214 -22.13 -9.14 3.12
CA PHE A 214 -23.33 -9.79 3.64
C PHE A 214 -22.96 -10.96 4.56
N LEU A 215 -23.54 -10.98 5.77
CA LEU A 215 -23.49 -12.09 6.71
C LEU A 215 -24.87 -12.71 6.87
N HIS A 216 -25.04 -13.95 6.40
CA HIS A 216 -26.29 -14.70 6.47
C HIS A 216 -26.03 -16.14 6.93
N ASP A 217 -26.88 -16.67 7.81
CA ASP A 217 -26.80 -18.04 8.36
C ASP A 217 -25.36 -18.43 8.74
N THR A 218 -24.70 -17.54 9.48
CA THR A 218 -23.30 -17.68 9.86
C THR A 218 -23.16 -17.73 11.38
N ASP A 219 -22.38 -18.70 11.87
CA ASP A 219 -21.97 -18.75 13.27
C ASP A 219 -20.81 -17.79 13.52
N THR A 220 -21.10 -16.57 13.98
CA THR A 220 -20.04 -15.57 14.19
C THR A 220 -19.21 -15.83 15.45
N PHE A 221 -19.60 -16.80 16.30
CA PHE A 221 -18.75 -17.28 17.40
C PHE A 221 -17.52 -18.05 16.91
N SER A 222 -17.52 -18.49 15.65
CA SER A 222 -16.36 -19.12 15.00
C SER A 222 -15.30 -18.12 14.54
N LEU A 223 -15.63 -16.82 14.48
CA LEU A 223 -14.70 -15.77 14.07
C LEU A 223 -13.68 -15.50 15.17
N SER A 224 -12.42 -15.36 14.77
CA SER A 224 -11.36 -14.95 15.68
C SER A 224 -11.47 -13.46 16.06
N PRO A 225 -10.91 -13.02 17.20
CA PRO A 225 -10.89 -11.61 17.58
C PRO A 225 -10.28 -10.70 16.51
N ALA A 226 -9.23 -11.16 15.80
CA ALA A 226 -8.60 -10.40 14.72
C ALA A 226 -9.52 -10.22 13.50
N GLN A 227 -10.30 -11.25 13.14
CA GLN A 227 -11.29 -11.13 12.06
C GLN A 227 -12.42 -10.17 12.43
N TYR A 228 -12.87 -10.21 13.68
CA TYR A 228 -13.87 -9.26 14.17
C TYR A 228 -13.35 -7.81 14.10
N GLU A 229 -12.15 -7.55 14.62
CA GLU A 229 -11.55 -6.21 14.56
C GLU A 229 -11.30 -5.75 13.12
N ALA A 230 -10.92 -6.66 12.21
CA ALA A 230 -10.77 -6.37 10.80
C ALA A 230 -12.10 -5.89 10.18
N VAL A 231 -13.21 -6.60 10.43
CA VAL A 231 -14.55 -6.19 9.95
C VAL A 231 -14.96 -4.86 10.58
N ARG A 232 -14.75 -4.68 11.89
CA ARG A 232 -15.09 -3.44 12.59
C ARG A 232 -14.38 -2.23 11.98
N LEU A 233 -13.04 -2.30 11.87
CA LEU A 233 -12.23 -1.22 11.31
C LEU A 233 -12.54 -0.97 9.83
N TRP A 234 -12.77 -2.02 9.04
CA TRP A 234 -13.18 -1.89 7.64
C TRP A 234 -14.52 -1.14 7.50
N VAL A 235 -15.52 -1.45 8.33
CA VAL A 235 -16.78 -0.67 8.33
C VAL A 235 -16.52 0.78 8.71
N HIS A 236 -15.64 1.04 9.68
CA HIS A 236 -15.31 2.42 10.02
C HIS A 236 -14.65 3.18 8.86
N THR A 237 -13.82 2.56 8.01
CA THR A 237 -13.12 3.29 6.94
C THR A 237 -13.91 3.44 5.64
N ASP A 238 -14.80 2.48 5.30
CA ASP A 238 -15.79 2.64 4.20
C ASP A 238 -16.79 1.48 4.06
N GLY A 239 -16.56 0.36 4.74
CA GLY A 239 -17.27 -0.87 4.47
C GLY A 239 -18.77 -0.79 4.78
N HIS A 240 -19.60 -1.38 3.92
CA HIS A 240 -21.02 -1.59 4.22
C HIS A 240 -21.24 -3.03 4.69
N LEU A 241 -21.47 -3.22 5.98
CA LEU A 241 -21.85 -4.50 6.56
C LEU A 241 -23.36 -4.70 6.54
N VAL A 242 -23.83 -5.83 6.01
CA VAL A 242 -25.24 -6.23 6.04
C VAL A 242 -25.40 -7.54 6.80
N VAL A 243 -26.22 -7.55 7.85
CA VAL A 243 -26.47 -8.75 8.68
C VAL A 243 -27.91 -9.20 8.54
N SER A 244 -28.09 -10.49 8.24
CA SER A 244 -29.40 -11.12 8.07
C SER A 244 -30.06 -11.47 9.40
N GLY A 245 -31.34 -11.12 9.54
CA GLY A 245 -32.22 -11.59 10.60
C GLY A 245 -33.03 -12.81 10.15
N GLY A 246 -34.23 -12.95 10.71
CA GLY A 246 -35.18 -14.02 10.37
C GLY A 246 -34.92 -15.36 11.08
N ILE A 247 -35.40 -16.45 10.47
CA ILE A 247 -35.40 -17.78 11.08
C ILE A 247 -34.01 -18.42 11.11
N ASP A 248 -33.24 -18.20 10.05
CA ASP A 248 -31.84 -18.61 9.90
C ASP A 248 -30.92 -17.41 10.16
N SER A 249 -31.25 -16.66 11.23
CA SER A 249 -30.49 -15.46 11.59
C SER A 249 -29.06 -15.82 11.97
N THR A 250 -28.14 -14.94 11.56
CA THR A 250 -26.74 -15.00 11.97
C THR A 250 -26.68 -15.05 13.50
N GLN A 251 -25.94 -16.02 14.06
CA GLN A 251 -25.73 -16.07 15.51
C GLN A 251 -24.74 -14.98 15.88
N ILE A 252 -25.25 -13.84 16.35
CA ILE A 252 -24.49 -12.62 16.56
C ILE A 252 -23.79 -12.64 17.92
N THR A 253 -22.45 -12.53 17.91
CA THR A 253 -21.66 -12.28 19.12
C THR A 253 -21.97 -10.90 19.73
N PRO A 254 -21.76 -10.68 21.04
CA PRO A 254 -21.95 -9.37 21.67
C PRO A 254 -21.15 -8.25 21.00
N GLU A 255 -19.96 -8.57 20.52
CA GLU A 255 -19.09 -7.66 19.78
C GLU A 255 -19.77 -7.21 18.48
N LEU A 256 -20.21 -8.16 17.64
CA LEU A 256 -20.93 -7.82 16.40
C LEU A 256 -22.27 -7.12 16.67
N ALA A 257 -22.98 -7.50 17.75
CA ALA A 257 -24.23 -6.83 18.17
C ALA A 257 -24.03 -5.35 18.48
N ALA A 258 -22.84 -4.97 18.98
CA ALA A 258 -22.52 -3.57 19.28
C ALA A 258 -22.50 -2.70 18.01
N LEU A 259 -22.13 -3.28 16.85
CA LEU A 259 -22.10 -2.59 15.56
C LEU A 259 -23.49 -2.45 14.92
N LEU A 260 -24.45 -3.32 15.27
CA LEU A 260 -25.75 -3.34 14.61
C LEU A 260 -26.57 -2.07 14.91
N PRO A 261 -27.42 -1.63 13.96
CA PRO A 261 -28.33 -0.49 14.16
C PRO A 261 -29.49 -0.77 15.12
N VAL A 262 -29.59 -2.00 15.64
CA VAL A 262 -30.69 -2.46 16.46
C VAL A 262 -30.19 -3.30 17.64
N GLU A 263 -30.98 -3.36 18.70
CA GLU A 263 -30.89 -4.38 19.74
C GLU A 263 -31.89 -5.50 19.42
N THR A 264 -31.40 -6.74 19.31
CA THR A 264 -32.27 -7.90 19.05
C THR A 264 -32.83 -8.44 20.37
N THR A 265 -34.11 -8.81 20.42
CA THR A 265 -34.70 -9.43 21.63
C THR A 265 -34.52 -10.94 21.67
N GLY A 266 -34.03 -11.54 20.58
CA GLY A 266 -33.94 -12.99 20.38
C GLY A 266 -35.28 -13.66 20.05
N ASN A 267 -36.37 -12.90 19.95
CA ASN A 267 -37.68 -13.42 19.58
C ASN A 267 -37.93 -13.29 18.07
N LEU A 268 -38.74 -14.21 17.55
CA LEU A 268 -39.33 -14.11 16.22
C LEU A 268 -40.81 -13.74 16.35
N ILE A 269 -41.25 -12.78 15.53
CA ILE A 269 -42.64 -12.39 15.36
C ILE A 269 -43.11 -12.74 13.95
N GLN A 270 -44.40 -13.01 13.80
CA GLN A 270 -45.01 -13.23 12.50
C GLN A 270 -45.34 -11.89 11.85
N GLY A 271 -44.85 -11.66 10.63
CA GLY A 271 -45.09 -10.45 9.85
C GLY A 271 -45.22 -10.75 8.36
N ASP A 272 -45.07 -9.71 7.53
CA ASP A 272 -45.11 -9.80 6.08
C ASP A 272 -44.10 -8.83 5.44
N LEU A 273 -43.74 -9.11 4.19
CA LEU A 273 -42.83 -8.35 3.35
C LEU A 273 -43.56 -7.56 2.26
N THR A 274 -44.86 -7.34 2.42
CA THR A 274 -45.71 -6.74 1.37
C THR A 274 -45.23 -5.32 1.03
N ASP A 275 -44.63 -4.61 1.99
CA ASP A 275 -44.05 -3.29 1.73
C ASP A 275 -42.86 -3.34 0.74
N LEU A 276 -42.16 -4.47 0.62
CA LEU A 276 -41.13 -4.64 -0.41
C LEU A 276 -41.73 -4.78 -1.81
N GLN A 277 -42.94 -5.33 -1.94
CA GLN A 277 -43.66 -5.40 -3.22
C GLN A 277 -43.88 -3.99 -3.82
N ASN A 278 -44.05 -2.97 -2.97
CA ASN A 278 -44.24 -1.57 -3.40
C ASN A 278 -42.95 -0.97 -3.98
N ILE A 279 -41.78 -1.50 -3.64
CA ILE A 279 -40.49 -1.05 -4.17
C ILE A 279 -40.32 -1.51 -5.62
N ALA A 280 -40.75 -2.74 -5.89
CA ALA A 280 -40.65 -3.36 -7.20
C ALA A 280 -42.02 -3.91 -7.66
N PRO A 281 -43.01 -3.04 -7.96
CA PRO A 281 -44.41 -3.42 -8.17
C PRO A 281 -44.64 -4.28 -9.42
N ASN A 282 -43.64 -4.39 -10.29
CA ASN A 282 -43.71 -5.19 -11.51
C ASN A 282 -43.24 -6.64 -11.29
N PHE A 283 -42.73 -6.97 -10.12
CA PHE A 283 -42.18 -8.29 -9.80
C PHE A 283 -42.88 -8.86 -8.58
N ASP A 284 -43.62 -9.94 -8.74
CA ASP A 284 -44.34 -10.59 -7.65
C ASP A 284 -43.35 -11.17 -6.62
N LEU A 285 -43.45 -10.74 -5.36
CA LEU A 285 -42.66 -11.24 -4.24
C LEU A 285 -43.24 -12.60 -3.79
N PRO A 286 -42.49 -13.71 -3.92
CA PRO A 286 -42.93 -15.01 -3.43
C PRO A 286 -42.99 -15.04 -1.90
N ASN A 287 -43.99 -15.71 -1.34
CA ASN A 287 -44.14 -15.91 0.12
C ASN A 287 -44.07 -14.61 0.94
N ALA A 288 -44.65 -13.53 0.43
CA ALA A 288 -44.63 -12.22 1.09
C ALA A 288 -45.36 -12.20 2.45
N THR A 289 -46.26 -13.13 2.74
CA THR A 289 -47.04 -13.18 3.98
C THR A 289 -46.58 -14.32 4.90
N ASP A 290 -46.82 -14.19 6.20
CA ASP A 290 -46.46 -15.20 7.22
C ASP A 290 -44.95 -15.44 7.34
N VAL A 291 -44.16 -14.37 7.22
CA VAL A 291 -42.70 -14.40 7.33
C VAL A 291 -42.28 -14.22 8.80
N ALA A 292 -41.29 -14.99 9.24
CA ALA A 292 -40.69 -14.82 10.56
C ALA A 292 -39.74 -13.61 10.55
N LEU A 293 -40.05 -12.59 11.35
CA LEU A 293 -39.22 -11.41 11.52
C LEU A 293 -38.56 -11.45 12.91
N THR A 294 -37.29 -11.12 12.99
CA THR A 294 -36.58 -10.83 14.24
C THR A 294 -37.17 -9.59 14.88
N GLU A 295 -37.61 -9.72 16.13
CA GLU A 295 -38.06 -8.58 16.92
C GLU A 295 -36.85 -7.75 17.38
N VAL A 296 -36.92 -6.45 17.13
CA VAL A 296 -35.80 -5.52 17.31
C VAL A 296 -36.23 -4.21 17.94
N GLN A 297 -35.30 -3.58 18.67
CA GLN A 297 -35.41 -2.19 19.12
C GLN A 297 -34.36 -1.36 18.37
N PRO A 298 -34.77 -0.38 17.53
CA PRO A 298 -33.82 0.46 16.82
C PRO A 298 -33.04 1.38 17.75
N LYS A 299 -31.75 1.55 17.47
CA LYS A 299 -30.92 2.56 18.12
C LYS A 299 -31.33 3.97 17.65
N PRO A 300 -31.02 5.04 18.41
CA PRO A 300 -31.45 6.40 18.07
C PRO A 300 -31.03 6.89 16.67
N GLN A 301 -29.87 6.45 16.17
CA GLN A 301 -29.33 6.83 14.86
C GLN A 301 -29.76 5.89 13.72
N ALA A 302 -30.54 4.84 14.02
CA ALA A 302 -30.96 3.87 13.03
C ALA A 302 -32.07 4.42 12.13
N GLN A 303 -31.83 4.36 10.83
CA GLN A 303 -32.79 4.72 9.80
C GLN A 303 -33.56 3.47 9.37
N ALA A 304 -34.86 3.45 9.66
CA ALA A 304 -35.74 2.36 9.28
C ALA A 304 -36.14 2.44 7.79
N PHE A 305 -36.22 1.30 7.12
CA PHE A 305 -36.71 1.19 5.75
C PHE A 305 -37.51 -0.11 5.54
N PRO A 306 -38.63 -0.11 4.77
CA PRO A 306 -39.36 1.06 4.29
C PRO A 306 -39.83 1.97 5.44
N ASN A 307 -39.91 3.28 5.19
CA ASN A 307 -40.36 4.28 6.16
C ASN A 307 -41.71 4.86 5.73
N GLY A 308 -42.69 4.85 6.64
CA GLY A 308 -44.02 5.40 6.40
C GLY A 308 -44.97 5.20 7.59
N PRO A 309 -46.09 5.94 7.68
CA PRO A 309 -47.03 5.85 8.81
C PRO A 309 -47.63 4.46 9.02
N ASP A 310 -47.81 3.72 7.92
CA ASP A 310 -48.41 2.39 7.88
C ASP A 310 -47.42 1.31 7.38
N ALA A 311 -46.15 1.66 7.18
CA ALA A 311 -45.13 0.75 6.67
C ALA A 311 -44.49 -0.04 7.82
N THR A 312 -44.29 -1.33 7.61
CA THR A 312 -43.49 -2.15 8.51
C THR A 312 -42.02 -1.95 8.16
N ALA A 313 -41.22 -1.51 9.13
CA ALA A 313 -39.78 -1.42 8.97
C ALA A 313 -39.17 -2.82 8.86
N LEU A 314 -38.48 -3.09 7.77
CA LEU A 314 -37.90 -4.41 7.46
C LEU A 314 -36.38 -4.40 7.48
N THR A 315 -35.78 -3.23 7.32
CA THR A 315 -34.36 -3.00 7.48
C THR A 315 -34.11 -1.77 8.32
N TYR A 316 -32.96 -1.76 8.99
CA TYR A 316 -32.46 -0.64 9.75
C TYR A 316 -31.02 -0.42 9.30
N THR A 317 -30.67 0.82 8.97
CA THR A 317 -29.31 1.20 8.57
C THR A 317 -28.80 2.30 9.49
N GLN A 318 -27.56 2.21 9.92
CA GLN A 318 -26.91 3.26 10.71
C GLN A 318 -25.51 3.53 10.12
N PRO A 319 -25.08 4.80 10.01
CA PRO A 319 -23.71 5.12 9.69
C PRO A 319 -22.78 4.72 10.84
N LEU A 320 -21.62 4.14 10.52
CA LEU A 320 -20.58 3.79 11.48
C LEU A 320 -19.22 4.13 10.89
N GLY A 321 -18.57 5.17 11.42
CA GLY A 321 -17.44 5.79 10.72
C GLY A 321 -17.87 6.31 9.35
N GLU A 322 -17.07 6.09 8.31
CA GLU A 322 -17.40 6.31 6.89
C GLU A 322 -18.39 5.30 6.32
N GLY A 323 -18.38 4.07 6.82
CA GLY A 323 -19.24 3.02 6.31
C GLY A 323 -20.61 2.98 6.97
N HIS A 324 -21.28 1.85 6.73
CA HIS A 324 -22.67 1.63 7.14
C HIS A 324 -22.86 0.23 7.69
N VAL A 325 -23.77 0.09 8.64
CA VAL A 325 -24.26 -1.23 9.08
C VAL A 325 -25.75 -1.29 8.84
N THR A 326 -26.18 -2.31 8.09
CA THR A 326 -27.59 -2.62 7.86
C THR A 326 -27.95 -3.94 8.53
N PHE A 327 -29.06 -3.94 9.26
CA PHE A 327 -29.69 -5.15 9.75
C PHE A 327 -31.03 -5.35 9.05
N THR A 328 -31.30 -6.58 8.61
CA THR A 328 -32.62 -6.96 8.09
C THR A 328 -33.39 -7.70 9.17
N THR A 329 -34.68 -7.41 9.35
CA THR A 329 -35.51 -8.13 10.33
C THR A 329 -35.96 -9.49 9.81
N PHE A 330 -35.92 -9.71 8.50
CA PHE A 330 -36.26 -10.97 7.86
C PHE A 330 -34.99 -11.72 7.43
N ASP A 331 -35.15 -12.98 7.06
CA ASP A 331 -34.09 -13.77 6.45
C ASP A 331 -33.95 -13.37 4.98
N ILE A 332 -32.79 -12.85 4.58
CA ILE A 332 -32.55 -12.40 3.19
C ILE A 332 -32.78 -13.51 2.15
N ALA A 333 -32.68 -14.79 2.51
CA ALA A 333 -32.99 -15.90 1.63
C ALA A 333 -34.48 -15.97 1.23
N THR A 334 -35.39 -15.31 1.97
CA THR A 334 -36.81 -15.20 1.59
C THR A 334 -37.01 -14.40 0.30
N LEU A 335 -36.04 -13.55 -0.08
CA LEU A 335 -36.09 -12.79 -1.34
C LEU A 335 -35.68 -13.64 -2.55
N ARG A 336 -35.24 -14.89 -2.36
CA ARG A 336 -34.74 -15.71 -3.45
C ARG A 336 -35.75 -15.87 -4.58
N GLY A 337 -35.29 -15.60 -5.80
CA GLY A 337 -36.09 -15.69 -7.02
C GLY A 337 -37.01 -14.49 -7.26
N TRP A 338 -37.07 -13.53 -6.33
CA TRP A 338 -37.74 -12.25 -6.55
C TRP A 338 -36.85 -11.31 -7.35
N GLN A 339 -37.26 -10.98 -8.58
CA GLN A 339 -36.49 -10.06 -9.44
C GLN A 339 -36.46 -8.61 -8.94
N GLY A 340 -37.30 -8.27 -7.95
CA GLY A 340 -37.31 -6.96 -7.33
C GLY A 340 -36.21 -6.74 -6.29
N ASP A 341 -35.46 -7.78 -5.92
CA ASP A 341 -34.39 -7.74 -4.93
C ASP A 341 -33.29 -6.74 -5.30
N VAL A 342 -32.91 -6.66 -6.58
CA VAL A 342 -31.95 -5.68 -7.10
C VAL A 342 -32.45 -4.25 -6.87
N SER A 343 -33.74 -3.99 -7.08
CA SER A 343 -34.33 -2.65 -6.86
C SER A 343 -34.43 -2.32 -5.37
N PHE A 344 -34.61 -3.32 -4.52
CA PHE A 344 -34.62 -3.17 -3.07
C PHE A 344 -33.22 -2.86 -2.54
N TRP A 345 -32.25 -3.70 -2.85
CA TRP A 345 -30.87 -3.51 -2.41
C TRP A 345 -30.25 -2.24 -3.00
N GLY A 346 -30.58 -1.85 -4.23
CA GLY A 346 -30.13 -0.59 -4.81
C GLY A 346 -30.69 0.68 -4.15
N ARG A 347 -31.66 0.57 -3.23
CA ARG A 347 -32.10 1.68 -2.37
C ARG A 347 -31.44 1.70 -1.00
N ILE A 348 -30.85 0.58 -0.59
CA ILE A 348 -30.25 0.40 0.74
C ILE A 348 -28.73 0.52 0.65
N LEU A 349 -28.14 -0.12 -0.36
CA LEU A 349 -26.72 -0.08 -0.65
C LEU A 349 -26.41 1.23 -1.36
N ASP A 350 -25.85 2.18 -0.60
CA ASP A 350 -25.29 3.42 -1.12
C ASP A 350 -23.79 3.51 -0.75
N PRO A 351 -22.96 2.54 -1.19
CA PRO A 351 -21.53 2.58 -0.91
C PRO A 351 -20.91 3.83 -1.55
N PHE A 352 -20.15 4.58 -0.75
CA PHE A 352 -19.45 5.78 -1.19
C PHE A 352 -17.95 5.54 -1.11
N PRO A 353 -17.26 5.27 -2.23
CA PRO A 353 -15.86 4.85 -2.23
C PRO A 353 -14.93 5.91 -1.62
N THR A 354 -14.53 5.74 -0.36
CA THR A 354 -13.48 6.54 0.29
C THR A 354 -12.11 5.99 -0.08
N GLY A 355 -11.11 6.88 -0.09
CA GLY A 355 -9.76 6.55 -0.53
C GLY A 355 -8.91 6.07 0.64
N GLU A 356 -8.44 4.83 0.54
CA GLU A 356 -7.40 4.30 1.42
C GLU A 356 -6.03 4.81 0.92
N PRO A 357 -5.29 5.59 1.73
CA PRO A 357 -4.08 6.28 1.28
C PRO A 357 -3.03 5.33 0.68
N GLY A 358 -2.86 4.14 1.25
CA GLY A 358 -1.91 3.15 0.75
C GLY A 358 -2.27 2.68 -0.65
N THR A 359 -3.51 2.22 -0.85
CA THR A 359 -4.05 1.80 -2.15
C THR A 359 -3.96 2.91 -3.18
N MET A 360 -4.45 4.11 -2.86
CA MET A 360 -4.49 5.21 -3.82
C MET A 360 -3.09 5.69 -4.21
N VAL A 361 -2.14 5.71 -3.28
CA VAL A 361 -0.74 6.06 -3.60
C VAL A 361 -0.10 5.03 -4.53
N ARG A 362 -0.37 3.73 -4.35
CA ARG A 362 0.09 2.67 -5.27
C ARG A 362 -0.48 2.87 -6.67
N LEU A 363 -1.80 3.06 -6.77
CA LEU A 363 -2.49 3.24 -8.05
C LEU A 363 -2.05 4.51 -8.80
N GLU A 364 -1.96 5.64 -8.09
CA GLU A 364 -1.51 6.92 -8.64
C GLU A 364 0.01 6.95 -8.90
N ARG A 365 0.75 5.96 -8.39
CA ARG A 365 2.23 5.92 -8.35
C ARG A 365 2.80 7.25 -7.84
N TYR A 366 2.19 7.79 -6.78
CA TYR A 366 2.53 9.10 -6.25
C TYR A 366 3.48 9.01 -5.04
N ASN A 367 4.74 9.43 -5.20
CA ASN A 367 5.70 9.39 -4.10
C ASN A 367 5.48 10.52 -3.08
N VAL A 368 4.52 10.33 -2.16
CA VAL A 368 4.17 11.31 -1.10
C VAL A 368 5.42 11.76 -0.34
N LEU A 369 6.29 10.81 0.01
CA LEU A 369 7.49 11.10 0.79
C LEU A 369 8.50 11.95 0.02
N GLN A 370 8.73 11.65 -1.26
CA GLN A 370 9.69 12.41 -2.06
C GLN A 370 9.25 13.86 -2.25
N ASP A 371 7.94 14.11 -2.42
CA ASP A 371 7.38 15.46 -2.49
C ASP A 371 7.34 16.17 -1.13
N ALA A 372 7.25 15.39 -0.05
CA ALA A 372 7.31 15.90 1.31
C ALA A 372 8.71 16.36 1.71
N LEU A 373 9.77 15.68 1.26
CA LEU A 373 11.13 15.97 1.72
C LEU A 373 11.64 17.31 1.13
N GLN A 374 11.95 18.26 2.02
CA GLN A 374 12.59 19.54 1.68
C GLN A 374 14.07 19.59 2.05
N ASP A 375 14.58 18.52 2.66
CA ASP A 375 15.92 18.53 3.21
C ASP A 375 16.96 18.86 2.12
N SER A 376 17.70 19.94 2.38
CA SER A 376 18.78 20.46 1.55
C SER A 376 19.90 19.43 1.31
N SER A 377 19.99 18.37 2.11
CA SER A 377 20.88 17.23 1.91
C SER A 377 20.58 16.45 0.62
N PHE A 378 19.33 16.49 0.14
CA PHE A 378 18.89 15.93 -1.15
C PHE A 378 18.99 16.92 -2.32
N ALA A 379 19.16 18.22 -2.03
CA ALA A 379 19.31 19.22 -3.08
C ALA A 379 20.59 18.96 -3.88
N LEU A 380 20.45 18.83 -5.20
CA LEU A 380 21.61 18.74 -6.09
C LEU A 380 22.53 19.95 -5.84
N PRO A 381 23.87 19.75 -5.73
CA PRO A 381 24.80 20.87 -5.61
C PRO A 381 24.51 21.89 -6.71
N SER A 382 24.44 23.18 -6.34
CA SER A 382 24.03 24.21 -7.30
C SER A 382 24.82 24.08 -8.60
N ALA A 383 24.12 24.18 -9.75
CA ALA A 383 24.74 24.04 -11.06
C ALA A 383 25.97 24.96 -11.22
N THR A 384 25.94 26.12 -10.57
CA THR A 384 27.05 27.08 -10.49
C THR A 384 28.27 26.52 -9.74
N VAL A 385 28.08 25.86 -8.59
CA VAL A 385 29.19 25.24 -7.84
C VAL A 385 29.77 24.09 -8.65
N LEU A 386 28.93 23.25 -9.26
CA LEU A 386 29.38 22.15 -10.10
C LEU A 386 30.13 22.65 -11.34
N LEU A 387 29.62 23.71 -11.99
CA LEU A 387 30.26 24.36 -13.12
C LEU A 387 31.59 25.02 -12.72
N LEU A 388 31.65 25.70 -11.57
CA LEU A 388 32.88 26.30 -11.06
C LEU A 388 33.91 25.22 -10.71
N PHE A 389 33.48 24.11 -10.11
CA PHE A 389 34.34 22.96 -9.84
C PHE A 389 34.90 22.34 -11.13
N MET A 390 34.04 22.09 -12.13
CA MET A 390 34.42 21.59 -13.47
C MET A 390 35.39 22.55 -14.18
N CYS A 391 35.10 23.85 -14.18
CA CYS A 391 35.99 24.87 -14.74
C CYS A 391 37.35 24.87 -14.03
N THR A 392 37.35 24.81 -12.70
CA THR A 392 38.59 24.76 -11.90
C THR A 392 39.40 23.50 -12.23
N TYR A 393 38.74 22.35 -12.41
CA TYR A 393 39.37 21.10 -12.83
C TYR A 393 39.99 21.19 -14.23
N ILE A 394 39.24 21.68 -15.23
CA ILE A 394 39.72 21.84 -16.61
C ILE A 394 40.90 22.81 -16.69
N ILE A 395 40.80 23.94 -15.96
CA ILE A 395 41.89 24.93 -15.89
C ILE A 395 43.13 24.32 -15.22
N SER A 396 42.93 23.53 -14.16
CA SER A 396 44.03 22.88 -13.44
C SER A 396 44.77 21.88 -14.32
N ILE A 397 44.07 21.00 -15.02
CA ILE A 397 44.66 19.97 -15.87
C ILE A 397 45.33 20.54 -17.12
N GLY A 398 44.71 21.53 -17.78
CA GLY A 398 45.22 22.04 -19.05
C GLY A 398 46.12 23.27 -18.87
N PRO A 399 45.55 24.49 -18.88
CA PRO A 399 46.30 25.74 -18.86
C PRO A 399 47.29 25.85 -17.70
N LEU A 400 46.86 25.54 -16.48
CA LEU A 400 47.66 25.74 -15.27
C LEU A 400 48.85 24.79 -15.24
N THR A 401 48.61 23.49 -15.41
CA THR A 401 49.69 22.48 -15.45
C THR A 401 50.69 22.78 -16.57
N TYR A 402 50.21 23.14 -17.78
CA TYR A 402 51.09 23.52 -18.89
C TYR A 402 51.94 24.77 -18.58
N LEU A 403 51.33 25.85 -18.08
CA LEU A 403 52.04 27.09 -17.78
C LEU A 403 53.11 26.89 -16.68
N VAL A 404 52.77 26.15 -15.63
CA VAL A 404 53.69 25.84 -14.52
C VAL A 404 54.87 24.98 -15.01
N LEU A 405 54.60 23.87 -15.70
CA LEU A 405 55.67 22.99 -16.20
C LEU A 405 56.53 23.63 -17.27
N ARG A 406 55.94 24.47 -18.13
CA ARG A 406 56.67 25.27 -19.13
C ARG A 406 57.60 26.27 -18.46
N ARG A 407 57.15 26.96 -17.41
CA ARG A 407 57.98 27.92 -16.65
C ARG A 407 59.15 27.22 -15.94
N LEU A 408 58.94 25.98 -15.49
CA LEU A 408 59.95 25.12 -14.88
C LEU A 408 60.83 24.37 -15.91
N ARG A 409 60.57 24.53 -17.21
CA ARG A 409 61.25 23.84 -18.33
C ARG A 409 61.26 22.30 -18.23
N ARG A 410 60.28 21.73 -17.53
CA ARG A 410 60.18 20.28 -17.26
C ARG A 410 58.82 19.74 -17.69
N LEU A 411 58.50 19.93 -18.96
CA LEU A 411 57.24 19.47 -19.57
C LEU A 411 57.06 17.95 -19.51
N GLU A 412 58.17 17.22 -19.42
CA GLU A 412 58.19 15.78 -19.19
C GLU A 412 57.60 15.35 -17.85
N TRP A 413 57.32 16.25 -16.89
CA TRP A 413 56.65 15.88 -15.63
C TRP A 413 55.12 15.78 -15.76
N ALA A 414 54.57 16.13 -16.93
CA ALA A 414 53.13 16.11 -17.18
C ALA A 414 52.50 14.74 -16.91
N TRP A 415 53.20 13.64 -17.20
CA TRP A 415 52.70 12.28 -16.95
C TRP A 415 52.53 11.95 -15.47
N VAL A 416 53.18 12.68 -14.56
CA VAL A 416 53.00 12.53 -13.10
C VAL A 416 51.97 13.54 -12.60
N THR A 417 52.07 14.80 -13.02
CA THR A 417 51.18 15.85 -12.52
C THR A 417 49.73 15.61 -12.91
N LEU A 418 49.46 15.11 -14.12
CA LEU A 418 48.10 14.83 -14.57
C LEU A 418 47.39 13.77 -13.69
N PRO A 419 47.96 12.57 -13.44
CA PRO A 419 47.40 11.61 -12.49
C PRO A 419 47.27 12.16 -11.06
N VAL A 420 48.27 12.91 -10.57
CA VAL A 420 48.23 13.47 -9.22
C VAL A 420 47.10 14.49 -9.07
N THR A 421 46.93 15.40 -10.04
CA THR A 421 45.82 16.35 -10.04
C THR A 421 44.48 15.63 -10.14
N MET A 422 44.35 14.61 -10.98
CA MET A 422 43.14 13.78 -11.05
C MET A 422 42.83 13.14 -9.69
N LEU A 423 43.83 12.56 -9.02
CA LEU A 423 43.66 11.94 -7.70
C LEU A 423 43.23 12.96 -6.63
N ILE A 424 43.84 14.16 -6.62
CA ILE A 424 43.47 15.23 -5.69
C ILE A 424 42.01 15.64 -5.90
N PHE A 425 41.59 15.91 -7.14
CA PHE A 425 40.21 16.31 -7.41
C PHE A 425 39.21 15.20 -7.09
N ALA A 426 39.52 13.94 -7.42
CA ALA A 426 38.68 12.79 -7.05
C ALA A 426 38.54 12.66 -5.53
N THR A 427 39.64 12.81 -4.79
CA THR A 427 39.65 12.74 -3.32
C THR A 427 38.87 13.90 -2.71
N THR A 428 39.09 15.13 -3.18
CA THR A 428 38.35 16.31 -2.74
C THR A 428 36.86 16.18 -3.03
N PHE A 429 36.48 15.69 -4.22
CA PHE A 429 35.08 15.47 -4.58
C PHE A 429 34.42 14.42 -3.69
N TYR A 430 35.12 13.31 -3.42
CA TYR A 430 34.65 12.27 -2.52
C TYR A 430 34.40 12.80 -1.10
N PHE A 431 35.35 13.54 -0.52
CA PHE A 431 35.19 14.10 0.83
C PHE A 431 34.13 15.21 0.92
N ILE A 432 33.97 16.03 -0.13
CA ILE A 432 32.88 17.00 -0.20
C ILE A 432 31.53 16.26 -0.25
N GLY A 433 31.41 15.23 -1.10
CA GLY A 433 30.20 14.41 -1.18
C GLY A 433 29.87 13.72 0.15
N PHE A 434 30.86 13.13 0.80
CA PHE A 434 30.72 12.50 2.12
C PHE A 434 30.32 13.51 3.21
N GLY A 435 30.93 14.70 3.20
CA GLY A 435 30.61 15.77 4.15
C GLY A 435 29.21 16.35 3.99
N LEU A 436 28.69 16.42 2.74
CA LEU A 436 27.35 16.92 2.46
C LEU A 436 26.25 15.90 2.75
N ARG A 437 26.51 14.60 2.51
CA ARG A 437 25.50 13.53 2.61
C ARG A 437 25.53 12.77 3.95
N GLY A 438 26.48 13.07 4.81
CA GLY A 438 26.68 12.36 6.07
C GLY A 438 27.19 10.92 5.88
N GLY A 439 27.37 10.22 6.99
CA GLY A 439 27.91 8.85 7.03
C GLY A 439 26.95 7.79 7.59
N GLN A 440 25.75 8.19 8.01
CA GLN A 440 24.75 7.30 8.60
C GLN A 440 23.52 7.23 7.69
N SER A 441 22.91 6.05 7.61
CA SER A 441 21.59 5.90 7.01
C SER A 441 20.54 6.58 7.88
N GLN A 442 19.48 7.04 7.24
CA GLN A 442 18.33 7.66 7.89
C GLN A 442 17.05 7.10 7.29
N LEU A 443 16.01 7.02 8.11
CA LEU A 443 14.69 6.56 7.69
C LEU A 443 13.68 7.69 7.92
N TYR A 444 13.23 8.30 6.84
CA TYR A 444 12.23 9.37 6.89
C TYR A 444 10.83 8.78 6.87
N GLN A 445 9.91 9.36 7.63
CA GLN A 445 8.53 8.88 7.69
C GLN A 445 7.53 10.02 7.52
N VAL A 446 6.57 9.81 6.62
CA VAL A 446 5.36 10.63 6.54
C VAL A 446 4.19 9.68 6.75
N ALA A 447 3.39 9.91 7.78
CA ALA A 447 2.23 9.07 8.07
C ALA A 447 0.91 9.82 7.87
N VAL A 448 -0.10 9.09 7.42
CA VAL A 448 -1.50 9.50 7.40
C VAL A 448 -2.25 8.55 8.33
N VAL A 449 -2.85 9.10 9.37
CA VAL A 449 -3.66 8.38 10.34
C VAL A 449 -5.11 8.74 10.12
N GLN A 450 -5.93 7.77 9.76
CA GLN A 450 -7.38 7.91 9.67
C GLN A 450 -8.02 7.40 10.95
N GLY A 451 -8.88 8.22 11.55
CA GLY A 451 -9.57 7.93 12.79
C GLY A 451 -10.97 8.52 12.86
N PHE A 452 -11.68 8.16 13.92
CA PHE A 452 -13.09 8.53 14.13
C PHE A 452 -13.27 9.05 15.54
N GLU A 453 -14.11 10.08 15.67
CA GLU A 453 -14.50 10.60 16.97
C GLU A 453 -15.18 9.51 17.81
N GLY A 454 -14.70 9.31 19.04
CA GLY A 454 -15.21 8.29 19.97
C GLY A 454 -14.62 6.89 19.79
N GLU A 455 -13.78 6.67 18.77
CA GLU A 455 -13.09 5.41 18.53
C GLU A 455 -11.67 5.41 19.08
N SER A 456 -11.27 4.27 19.66
CA SER A 456 -9.93 4.11 20.24
C SER A 456 -8.87 3.65 19.25
N GLN A 457 -9.26 3.20 18.05
CA GLN A 457 -8.37 2.66 17.04
C GLN A 457 -8.65 3.27 15.67
N GLY A 458 -7.62 3.31 14.84
CA GLY A 458 -7.66 3.83 13.48
C GLY A 458 -6.69 3.11 12.57
N LEU A 459 -6.65 3.53 11.31
CA LEU A 459 -5.71 3.00 10.32
C LEU A 459 -4.58 4.00 10.08
N GLY A 460 -3.35 3.51 10.16
CA GLY A 460 -2.14 4.26 9.84
C GLY A 460 -1.53 3.79 8.52
N THR A 461 -1.32 4.70 7.58
CA THR A 461 -0.49 4.48 6.39
C THR A 461 0.80 5.30 6.52
N THR A 462 1.95 4.63 6.57
CA THR A 462 3.26 5.28 6.66
C THR A 462 4.04 5.12 5.37
N PHE A 463 4.44 6.25 4.79
CA PHE A 463 5.39 6.34 3.68
C PHE A 463 6.80 6.47 4.25
N MET A 464 7.59 5.40 4.13
CA MET A 464 8.96 5.32 4.68
C MET A 464 9.99 5.47 3.58
N GLY A 465 11.04 6.26 3.82
CA GLY A 465 12.14 6.45 2.87
C GLY A 465 13.47 6.13 3.50
N LEU A 466 14.08 5.04 3.04
CA LEU A 466 15.41 4.64 3.46
C LEU A 466 16.46 5.37 2.63
N PHE A 467 17.13 6.34 3.25
CA PHE A 467 18.28 7.01 2.67
C PHE A 467 19.57 6.28 3.01
N SER A 468 20.44 6.11 1.99
CA SER A 468 21.77 5.55 2.19
C SER A 468 22.89 6.46 1.66
N PRO A 469 23.89 6.80 2.48
CA PRO A 469 25.06 7.55 2.03
C PRO A 469 26.06 6.68 1.24
N GLN A 470 25.88 5.36 1.23
CA GLN A 470 26.75 4.40 0.54
C GLN A 470 25.92 3.35 -0.21
N ARG A 471 26.50 2.70 -1.22
CA ARG A 471 25.83 1.58 -1.89
C ARG A 471 25.93 0.34 -1.01
N THR A 472 24.85 -0.03 -0.35
CA THR A 472 24.81 -1.20 0.54
C THR A 472 23.42 -1.80 0.59
N ARG A 473 23.34 -2.99 1.18
CA ARG A 473 22.12 -3.75 1.42
C ARG A 473 21.69 -3.55 2.86
N TYR A 474 20.40 -3.39 3.08
CA TYR A 474 19.78 -3.26 4.39
C TYR A 474 18.65 -4.26 4.56
N THR A 475 18.35 -4.58 5.80
CA THR A 475 17.12 -5.29 6.19
C THR A 475 16.26 -4.37 7.04
N ILE A 476 15.01 -4.16 6.61
CA ILE A 476 14.01 -3.42 7.40
C ILE A 476 13.14 -4.46 8.10
N GLU A 477 13.01 -4.39 9.41
CA GLU A 477 12.18 -5.31 10.20
C GLU A 477 11.03 -4.54 10.88
N ILE A 478 9.83 -5.11 10.83
CA ILE A 478 8.59 -4.62 11.44
C ILE A 478 7.83 -5.79 12.11
N PRO A 479 6.92 -5.52 13.05
CA PRO A 479 6.00 -6.55 13.56
C PRO A 479 5.18 -7.18 12.42
N ASN A 480 4.90 -8.50 12.50
CA ASN A 480 4.10 -9.20 11.49
C ASN A 480 2.62 -8.78 11.47
N SER A 481 2.16 -8.04 12.48
CA SER A 481 0.83 -7.42 12.49
C SER A 481 0.71 -6.25 11.51
N GLU A 482 1.83 -5.72 11.02
CA GLU A 482 1.90 -4.62 10.08
C GLU A 482 2.12 -5.15 8.65
N LEU A 483 1.51 -4.49 7.66
CA LEU A 483 1.66 -4.82 6.26
C LEU A 483 2.69 -3.89 5.62
N ILE A 484 3.58 -4.41 4.78
CA ILE A 484 4.60 -3.61 4.09
C ILE A 484 4.74 -4.02 2.63
N SER A 485 4.81 -3.02 1.75
CA SER A 485 5.09 -3.20 0.34
C SER A 485 6.14 -2.19 -0.11
N LYS A 486 6.92 -2.53 -1.14
CA LYS A 486 7.73 -1.54 -1.85
C LYS A 486 6.82 -0.53 -2.54
N PHE A 487 7.28 0.73 -2.59
CA PHE A 487 6.66 1.73 -3.45
C PHE A 487 7.48 1.86 -4.75
N GLU A 488 6.79 1.89 -5.89
CA GLU A 488 7.41 2.05 -7.21
C GLU A 488 6.94 3.36 -7.88
N ASP A 489 7.89 4.25 -8.16
CA ASP A 489 7.66 5.45 -8.97
C ASP A 489 8.05 5.21 -10.43
N TRP A 490 7.47 5.98 -11.36
CA TRP A 490 7.82 6.01 -12.78
C TRP A 490 9.30 6.28 -13.08
N SER A 491 10.04 6.82 -12.10
CA SER A 491 11.43 7.27 -12.25
C SER A 491 12.49 6.24 -11.84
N GLU A 492 12.12 5.12 -11.19
CA GLU A 492 13.08 4.10 -10.77
C GLU A 492 13.56 3.22 -11.94
N ILE A 493 14.77 3.52 -12.46
CA ILE A 493 15.40 2.76 -13.56
C ILE A 493 15.93 1.38 -13.09
N SER A 494 16.12 1.18 -11.78
CA SER A 494 16.56 -0.09 -11.20
C SER A 494 15.37 -0.89 -10.70
N ASN A 495 14.84 -1.76 -11.55
CA ASN A 495 13.77 -2.67 -11.19
C ASN A 495 14.33 -3.86 -10.39
N THR A 496 14.48 -3.67 -9.07
CA THR A 496 14.76 -4.77 -8.14
C THR A 496 13.52 -5.02 -7.32
N GLN A 497 12.98 -6.24 -7.42
CA GLN A 497 11.90 -6.76 -6.58
C GLN A 497 12.29 -6.63 -5.11
N ALA A 498 11.35 -6.25 -4.24
CA ALA A 498 11.55 -6.43 -2.81
C ALA A 498 11.16 -7.85 -2.41
N ILE A 499 11.92 -8.43 -1.49
CA ILE A 499 11.58 -9.71 -0.86
C ILE A 499 11.04 -9.40 0.53
N ILE A 500 9.75 -9.61 0.71
CA ILE A 500 9.04 -9.40 1.98
C ILE A 500 8.92 -10.77 2.63
N GLU A 501 9.74 -11.02 3.65
CA GLU A 501 9.77 -12.28 4.38
C GLU A 501 9.14 -12.12 5.76
N SER A 502 8.12 -12.90 6.05
CA SER A 502 7.43 -12.95 7.33
C SER A 502 7.66 -14.28 8.04
N ASP A 503 7.73 -14.21 9.37
CA ASP A 503 7.61 -15.34 10.28
C ASP A 503 6.39 -15.13 11.19
N ASP A 504 6.23 -15.95 12.24
CA ASP A 504 5.08 -15.84 13.15
C ASP A 504 5.06 -14.52 13.94
N THR A 505 6.16 -13.77 13.98
CA THR A 505 6.37 -12.60 14.86
C THR A 505 6.73 -11.32 14.12
N ASN A 506 7.56 -11.39 13.09
CA ASN A 506 8.08 -10.24 12.37
C ASN A 506 7.91 -10.40 10.87
N ALA A 507 7.72 -9.29 10.18
CA ALA A 507 7.92 -9.17 8.74
C ALA A 507 9.20 -8.37 8.49
N ARG A 508 9.95 -8.74 7.45
CA ARG A 508 11.16 -8.02 7.05
C ARG A 508 11.25 -7.87 5.55
N VAL A 509 11.70 -6.70 5.12
CA VAL A 509 12.12 -6.48 3.75
C VAL A 509 13.61 -6.78 3.69
N ALA A 510 13.95 -7.93 3.12
CA ALA A 510 15.31 -8.43 3.08
C ALA A 510 16.08 -7.90 1.86
N ASP A 511 17.39 -7.77 2.03
CA ASP A 511 18.35 -7.51 0.94
C ASP A 511 18.07 -6.23 0.11
N VAL A 512 17.54 -5.18 0.76
CA VAL A 512 17.21 -3.91 0.11
C VAL A 512 18.49 -3.19 -0.33
N LEU A 513 18.79 -3.24 -1.63
CA LEU A 513 19.92 -2.52 -2.22
C LEU A 513 19.57 -1.04 -2.41
N VAL A 514 20.26 -0.17 -1.68
CA VAL A 514 20.13 1.29 -1.81
C VAL A 514 21.43 1.84 -2.40
N ASP A 515 21.32 2.65 -3.46
CA ASP A 515 22.46 3.29 -4.10
C ASP A 515 22.92 4.56 -3.36
N ILE A 516 24.09 5.09 -3.75
CA ILE A 516 24.72 6.23 -3.07
C ILE A 516 23.88 7.49 -3.23
N GLY A 517 23.26 7.92 -2.14
CA GLY A 517 22.43 9.12 -2.10
C GLY A 517 21.07 8.97 -2.76
N SER A 518 20.58 7.73 -2.92
CA SER A 518 19.19 7.45 -3.29
C SER A 518 18.33 7.23 -2.03
N ILE A 519 17.03 7.41 -2.19
CA ILE A 519 16.01 6.99 -1.24
C ILE A 519 15.27 5.80 -1.85
N ARG A 520 15.02 4.77 -1.05
CA ARG A 520 14.03 3.73 -1.40
C ARG A 520 12.78 3.92 -0.55
N THR A 521 11.63 3.98 -1.21
CA THR A 521 10.35 4.21 -0.54
C THR A 521 9.60 2.89 -0.31
N PHE A 522 8.98 2.76 0.85
CA PHE A 522 8.10 1.66 1.24
C PHE A 522 6.80 2.24 1.79
N ILE A 523 5.70 1.50 1.63
CA ILE A 523 4.42 1.79 2.25
C ILE A 523 4.22 0.75 3.34
N ASN A 524 3.93 1.22 4.54
CA ASN A 524 3.49 0.39 5.65
C ASN A 524 2.05 0.76 6.01
N GLU A 525 1.23 -0.26 6.24
CA GLU A 525 -0.15 -0.09 6.67
C GLU A 525 -0.40 -0.91 7.92
N THR A 526 -0.96 -0.29 8.94
CA THR A 526 -1.19 -0.92 10.24
C THR A 526 -2.42 -0.36 10.93
N VAL A 527 -2.99 -1.14 11.82
CA VAL A 527 -3.91 -0.63 12.84
C VAL A 527 -3.09 0.07 13.92
N ILE A 528 -3.56 1.22 14.39
CA ILE A 528 -2.94 1.94 15.50
C ILE A 528 -3.98 2.32 16.55
N ASP A 529 -3.56 2.34 17.81
CA ASP A 529 -4.33 3.00 18.86
C ASP A 529 -4.30 4.52 18.60
N LEU A 530 -5.46 5.16 18.48
CA LEU A 530 -5.58 6.58 18.15
C LEU A 530 -5.11 7.42 19.35
N PRO A 531 -3.94 8.09 19.25
CA PRO A 531 -3.41 8.87 20.35
C PRO A 531 -4.10 10.22 20.52
N LEU A 532 -4.85 10.66 19.49
CA LEU A 532 -5.57 11.92 19.46
C LEU A 532 -7.08 11.67 19.41
N GLN A 533 -7.77 12.21 20.40
CA GLN A 533 -9.21 12.13 20.63
C GLN A 533 -9.78 13.55 20.67
N VAL A 534 -10.93 13.74 20.07
CA VAL A 534 -11.66 15.01 20.10
C VAL A 534 -13.10 14.74 20.48
N GLU A 535 -13.80 15.76 20.94
CA GLU A 535 -15.24 15.72 21.16
C GLU A 535 -15.86 16.88 20.40
N SER A 536 -16.93 16.61 19.66
CA SER A 536 -17.61 17.64 18.87
C SER A 536 -19.13 17.58 19.05
N ASP A 537 -19.74 18.75 19.20
CA ASP A 537 -21.19 18.96 19.20
C ASP A 537 -21.49 19.89 18.03
N LEU A 538 -21.40 19.34 16.81
CA LEU A 538 -21.60 20.05 15.57
C LEU A 538 -22.97 19.73 14.98
N SER A 539 -23.52 20.68 14.23
CA SER A 539 -24.75 20.50 13.47
C SER A 539 -24.64 21.15 12.11
N ARG A 540 -25.11 20.45 11.08
CA ARG A 540 -25.17 20.98 9.71
C ARG A 540 -26.55 21.50 9.37
N GLN A 541 -26.64 22.77 9.00
CA GLN A 541 -27.85 23.41 8.47
C GLN A 541 -27.59 23.91 7.05
N GLY A 542 -27.91 23.06 6.06
CA GLY A 542 -27.59 23.35 4.66
C GLY A 542 -26.08 23.33 4.42
N GLN A 543 -25.50 24.49 4.10
CA GLN A 543 -24.06 24.67 3.83
C GLN A 543 -23.29 25.26 5.01
N THR A 544 -23.95 25.47 6.15
CA THR A 544 -23.32 25.99 7.36
C THR A 544 -23.21 24.89 8.41
N ILE A 545 -22.01 24.70 8.96
CA ILE A 545 -21.71 23.81 10.07
C ILE A 545 -21.43 24.68 11.30
N GLN A 546 -22.17 24.46 12.39
CA GLN A 546 -22.06 25.24 13.62
C GLN A 546 -22.03 24.35 14.85
N GLY A 547 -21.29 24.77 15.88
CA GLY A 547 -21.22 24.06 17.15
C GLY A 547 -19.92 24.30 17.92
N GLU A 548 -19.54 23.35 18.75
CA GLU A 548 -18.25 23.38 19.47
C GLU A 548 -17.41 22.13 19.18
N LEU A 549 -16.09 22.34 19.10
CA LEU A 549 -15.07 21.31 18.99
C LEU A 549 -14.13 21.43 20.19
N GLN A 550 -13.89 20.36 20.92
CA GLN A 550 -13.01 20.33 22.08
C GLN A 550 -11.84 19.37 21.89
N ASN A 551 -10.64 19.82 22.28
CA ASN A 551 -9.48 18.94 22.44
C ASN A 551 -9.55 18.23 23.79
N ILE A 552 -9.84 16.93 23.79
CA ILE A 552 -9.89 16.12 25.02
C ILE A 552 -8.59 15.35 25.31
N ASN A 553 -7.51 15.65 24.57
CA ASN A 553 -6.19 15.07 24.78
C ASN A 553 -5.39 15.80 25.85
N ASP A 554 -4.37 15.12 26.36
CA ASP A 554 -3.32 15.72 27.20
C ASP A 554 -2.26 16.48 26.36
N SER A 555 -2.33 16.39 25.04
CA SER A 555 -1.41 17.04 24.10
C SER A 555 -2.08 18.15 23.28
N VAL A 556 -1.28 19.13 22.84
CA VAL A 556 -1.73 20.17 21.92
C VAL A 556 -2.04 19.56 20.55
N LEU A 557 -3.16 19.92 19.94
CA LEU A 557 -3.43 19.65 18.54
C LEU A 557 -2.85 20.80 17.72
N ASN A 558 -1.84 20.53 16.91
CA ASN A 558 -1.15 21.58 16.15
C ASN A 558 -1.84 21.79 14.80
N GLU A 559 -1.94 23.06 14.38
CA GLU A 559 -2.40 23.45 13.05
C GLU A 559 -3.72 22.78 12.64
N VAL A 560 -4.70 22.80 13.54
CA VAL A 560 -6.02 22.20 13.34
C VAL A 560 -6.75 22.88 12.19
N LEU A 561 -7.26 22.05 11.28
CA LEU A 561 -8.15 22.43 10.19
C LEU A 561 -9.47 21.68 10.34
N ILE A 562 -10.57 22.34 10.03
CA ILE A 562 -11.86 21.68 9.83
C ILE A 562 -12.14 21.71 8.33
N VAL A 563 -12.41 20.54 7.77
CA VAL A 563 -12.57 20.30 6.34
C VAL A 563 -13.96 19.74 6.07
N SER A 564 -14.64 20.29 5.07
CA SER A 564 -15.88 19.72 4.53
C SER A 564 -15.96 20.03 3.03
N GLY A 565 -16.24 18.99 2.25
CA GLY A 565 -16.16 18.98 0.81
C GLY A 565 -14.74 19.29 0.33
N ASP A 566 -14.65 20.27 -0.55
CA ASP A 566 -13.40 20.83 -1.05
C ASP A 566 -12.94 22.08 -0.30
N THR A 567 -13.57 22.42 0.82
CA THR A 567 -13.32 23.65 1.58
C THR A 567 -12.81 23.40 2.99
N PHE A 568 -12.16 24.40 3.57
CA PHE A 568 -11.66 24.32 4.93
C PHE A 568 -11.71 25.67 5.67
N ILE A 569 -11.69 25.57 7.00
CA ILE A 569 -11.35 26.68 7.90
C ILE A 569 -10.15 26.30 8.76
N ARG A 570 -9.34 27.30 9.13
CA ARG A 570 -8.19 27.11 10.02
C ARG A 570 -8.57 27.50 11.43
N VAL A 571 -8.43 26.53 12.34
CA VAL A 571 -8.60 26.71 13.78
C VAL A 571 -7.27 27.18 14.40
N GLY A 572 -6.15 26.59 13.96
CA GLY A 572 -4.82 26.84 14.54
C GLY A 572 -4.49 25.82 15.63
N ASP A 573 -3.65 26.18 16.59
CA ASP A 573 -3.29 25.26 17.67
C ASP A 573 -4.40 25.23 18.73
N LEU A 574 -4.83 24.04 19.15
CA LEU A 574 -5.86 23.84 20.18
C LEU A 574 -5.23 23.18 21.41
N GLN A 575 -5.21 23.89 22.54
CA GLN A 575 -4.59 23.42 23.78
C GLN A 575 -5.39 22.27 24.43
N PRO A 576 -4.77 21.44 25.30
CA PRO A 576 -5.48 20.45 26.11
C PRO A 576 -6.68 21.04 26.85
N GLY A 577 -7.86 20.47 26.64
CA GLY A 577 -9.13 20.90 27.23
C GLY A 577 -9.76 22.16 26.61
N GLU A 578 -9.11 22.79 25.62
CA GLU A 578 -9.64 23.99 24.95
C GLU A 578 -10.76 23.64 23.98
N SER A 579 -11.81 24.47 23.97
CA SER A 579 -12.92 24.38 23.03
C SER A 579 -12.87 25.53 22.02
N TYR A 580 -13.22 25.23 20.78
CA TYR A 580 -13.33 26.16 19.68
C TYR A 580 -14.76 26.18 19.14
N THR A 581 -15.36 27.37 19.07
CA THR A 581 -16.69 27.55 18.46
C THR A 581 -16.56 27.53 16.94
N VAL A 582 -17.17 26.53 16.31
CA VAL A 582 -17.18 26.34 14.85
C VAL A 582 -18.32 27.14 14.24
N ASP A 583 -18.01 27.97 13.25
CA ASP A 583 -18.97 28.63 12.35
C ASP A 583 -18.40 28.57 10.94
N PHE A 584 -18.75 27.52 10.21
CA PHE A 584 -18.16 27.15 8.93
C PHE A 584 -19.21 27.15 7.82
N ASP A 585 -19.23 28.21 7.01
CA ASP A 585 -20.00 28.28 5.76
C ASP A 585 -19.14 27.79 4.59
N THR A 586 -19.45 26.59 4.07
CA THR A 586 -18.70 25.94 2.99
C THR A 586 -18.76 26.73 1.67
N THR A 587 -19.74 27.61 1.47
CA THR A 587 -19.83 28.43 0.25
C THR A 587 -18.90 29.65 0.26
N MET A 588 -18.49 30.09 1.45
CA MET A 588 -17.63 31.24 1.64
C MET A 588 -16.19 30.87 2.00
N ALA A 589 -15.95 29.60 2.34
CA ALA A 589 -14.66 29.11 2.76
C ALA A 589 -13.66 28.98 1.61
N ALA A 590 -12.37 29.01 1.98
CA ALA A 590 -11.31 28.80 1.02
C ALA A 590 -11.28 27.33 0.61
N PRO A 591 -10.99 27.04 -0.67
CA PRO A 591 -10.83 25.66 -1.07
C PRO A 591 -9.52 25.08 -0.54
N ILE A 592 -9.51 23.79 -0.26
CA ILE A 592 -8.47 23.11 0.50
C ILE A 592 -7.11 23.05 -0.21
N TRP A 593 -7.07 23.14 -1.55
CA TRP A 593 -5.81 23.28 -2.28
C TRP A 593 -5.09 24.61 -2.02
N ASN A 594 -5.75 25.61 -1.43
CA ASN A 594 -5.13 26.87 -0.99
C ASN A 594 -4.59 26.80 0.45
N VAL A 595 -4.65 25.64 1.10
CA VAL A 595 -4.11 25.45 2.45
C VAL A 595 -2.60 25.75 2.48
N SER A 596 -2.17 26.42 3.54
CA SER A 596 -0.76 26.72 3.81
C SER A 596 -0.50 26.54 5.30
N ILE A 597 0.31 25.54 5.63
CA ILE A 597 0.65 25.14 7.00
C ILE A 597 2.15 25.31 7.20
N ALA A 598 2.55 25.63 8.44
CA ALA A 598 3.96 25.68 8.81
C ALA A 598 4.65 24.36 8.45
N SER A 599 5.78 24.47 7.75
CA SER A 599 6.67 23.36 7.39
C SER A 599 7.98 23.51 8.16
N ASP A 600 8.66 22.41 8.43
CA ASP A 600 9.98 22.42 9.06
C ASP A 600 11.10 22.26 8.02
N GLU A 601 12.36 22.13 8.46
CA GLU A 601 13.51 21.97 7.55
C GLU A 601 13.50 20.63 6.79
N THR A 602 12.75 19.64 7.26
CA THR A 602 12.71 18.27 6.72
C THR A 602 11.46 18.03 5.86
N PHE A 603 10.27 18.46 6.31
CA PHE A 603 8.98 18.11 5.74
C PHE A 603 8.14 19.31 5.29
N ASN A 604 7.75 19.29 4.02
CA ASN A 604 6.78 20.17 3.39
C ASN A 604 5.34 19.75 3.73
N ARG A 605 4.83 20.15 4.90
CA ARG A 605 3.45 19.81 5.30
C ARG A 605 2.40 20.33 4.31
N THR A 606 2.62 21.50 3.74
CA THR A 606 1.74 22.06 2.70
C THR A 606 1.76 21.20 1.44
N GLY A 607 2.93 20.72 1.02
CA GLY A 607 3.09 19.81 -0.11
C GLY A 607 2.43 18.45 0.12
N ILE A 608 2.53 17.90 1.33
CA ILE A 608 1.88 16.63 1.69
C ILE A 608 0.36 16.75 1.53
N ILE A 609 -0.27 17.71 2.23
CA ILE A 609 -1.73 17.84 2.21
C ILE A 609 -2.27 18.17 0.81
N GLN A 610 -1.59 19.05 0.07
CA GLN A 610 -1.96 19.35 -1.32
C GLN A 610 -1.77 18.13 -2.23
N GLY A 611 -0.68 17.37 -2.03
CA GLY A 611 -0.37 16.19 -2.82
C GLY A 611 -1.39 15.08 -2.65
N LEU A 612 -1.83 14.85 -1.41
CA LEU A 612 -2.86 13.87 -1.06
C LEU A 612 -4.24 14.29 -1.58
N LEU A 613 -4.65 15.54 -1.36
CA LEU A 613 -5.99 16.00 -1.71
C LEU A 613 -6.17 16.25 -3.22
N ASN A 614 -5.21 16.90 -3.88
CA ASN A 614 -5.33 17.23 -5.31
C ASN A 614 -5.38 15.99 -6.21
N ARG A 615 -4.90 14.85 -5.71
CA ARG A 615 -4.92 13.56 -6.41
C ARG A 615 -6.04 12.64 -5.95
N GLY A 616 -6.92 13.11 -5.06
CA GLY A 616 -7.98 12.28 -4.50
C GLY A 616 -7.44 11.08 -3.71
N ILE A 617 -6.25 11.15 -3.09
CA ILE A 617 -5.70 10.00 -2.36
C ILE A 617 -6.56 9.65 -1.14
N LEU A 618 -7.28 10.64 -0.60
CA LEU A 618 -8.26 10.44 0.46
C LEU A 618 -9.68 10.11 -0.08
N ASN A 619 -9.87 9.99 -1.40
CA ASN A 619 -11.14 9.60 -2.04
C ASN A 619 -10.95 8.71 -3.28
N ARG A 620 -11.41 7.45 -3.22
CA ARG A 620 -11.16 6.41 -4.23
C ARG A 620 -11.77 6.72 -5.62
N THR A 621 -12.81 7.55 -5.72
CA THR A 621 -13.36 7.98 -7.04
C THR A 621 -12.63 9.14 -7.69
N GLY A 622 -11.64 9.73 -7.02
CA GLY A 622 -10.99 10.97 -7.48
C GLY A 622 -11.89 12.19 -7.41
N ASN A 623 -13.10 12.08 -6.85
CA ASN A 623 -13.93 13.24 -6.50
C ASN A 623 -13.37 13.86 -5.22
N THR A 624 -13.12 15.15 -5.19
CA THR A 624 -12.55 15.83 -4.02
C THR A 624 -13.57 16.09 -2.91
N ASN A 625 -14.83 15.68 -3.09
CA ASN A 625 -15.90 16.03 -2.17
C ASN A 625 -15.89 15.10 -0.95
N LEU A 626 -15.26 15.56 0.12
CA LEU A 626 -15.38 14.98 1.46
C LEU A 626 -16.75 15.40 2.04
N ASP A 627 -17.83 14.70 1.72
CA ASP A 627 -19.18 15.14 2.13
C ASP A 627 -19.37 15.21 3.66
N HIS A 628 -18.57 14.45 4.40
CA HIS A 628 -18.46 14.50 5.85
C HIS A 628 -17.59 15.67 6.34
N VAL A 629 -17.46 15.80 7.67
CA VAL A 629 -16.64 16.83 8.29
C VAL A 629 -15.45 16.17 8.96
N TYR A 630 -14.25 16.62 8.60
CA TYR A 630 -13.00 16.06 9.11
C TYR A 630 -12.21 17.13 9.85
N LEU A 631 -11.58 16.71 10.94
CA LEU A 631 -10.51 17.43 11.58
C LEU A 631 -9.17 16.93 11.03
N ILE A 632 -8.34 17.85 10.54
CA ILE A 632 -6.95 17.55 10.15
C ILE A 632 -6.00 18.25 11.12
N THR A 633 -5.04 17.51 11.68
CA THR A 633 -4.01 18.03 12.59
C THR A 633 -2.68 17.30 12.40
N TRP A 634 -1.60 17.84 12.96
CA TRP A 634 -0.23 17.36 12.75
C TRP A 634 0.51 17.09 14.06
N GLN A 635 1.29 16.02 14.09
CA GLN A 635 2.26 15.73 15.15
C GLN A 635 3.59 15.25 14.54
N ASP A 636 4.71 15.70 15.11
CA ASP A 636 6.06 15.27 14.71
C ASP A 636 6.48 14.02 15.48
N VAL A 637 5.68 12.97 15.30
CA VAL A 637 5.89 11.66 15.90
C VAL A 637 5.82 10.60 14.82
N SER A 638 6.57 9.53 15.03
CA SER A 638 6.46 8.31 14.25
C SER A 638 5.36 7.42 14.84
N ILE A 639 4.58 6.79 13.96
CA ILE A 639 3.56 5.81 14.36
C ILE A 639 4.04 4.35 14.27
N ILE A 640 5.24 4.12 13.71
CA ILE A 640 5.84 2.79 13.56
C ILE A 640 7.33 2.82 13.88
N ASN A 641 7.84 1.75 14.50
CA ASN A 641 9.23 1.72 14.97
C ASN A 641 10.04 0.62 14.28
N PRO A 642 10.31 0.72 12.96
CA PRO A 642 11.05 -0.29 12.24
C PRO A 642 12.51 -0.36 12.71
N LEU A 643 13.07 -1.58 12.66
CA LEU A 643 14.49 -1.81 12.88
C LEU A 643 15.23 -1.86 11.55
N LEU A 644 16.40 -1.22 11.48
CA LEU A 644 17.32 -1.33 10.34
C LEU A 644 18.50 -2.22 10.76
N ASP A 645 18.68 -3.35 10.08
CA ASP A 645 19.68 -4.38 10.40
C ASP A 645 19.64 -4.79 11.89
N GLY A 646 18.42 -4.98 12.41
CA GLY A 646 18.15 -5.36 13.80
C GLY A 646 18.43 -4.27 14.84
N ARG A 647 18.55 -3.00 14.43
CA ARG A 647 18.81 -1.87 15.32
C ARG A 647 17.81 -0.72 15.13
N PRO A 648 17.41 -0.02 16.20
CA PRO A 648 16.68 1.24 16.06
C PRO A 648 17.48 2.26 15.25
N ILE A 649 16.79 3.04 14.43
CA ILE A 649 17.37 4.08 13.58
C ILE A 649 16.75 5.44 13.89
N THR A 650 17.48 6.53 13.67
CA THR A 650 16.94 7.88 13.74
C THR A 650 15.88 8.08 12.66
N GLN A 651 14.69 8.51 13.09
CA GLN A 651 13.52 8.62 12.23
C GLN A 651 12.93 10.04 12.32
N PRO A 652 13.37 11.00 11.48
CA PRO A 652 12.59 12.20 11.26
C PRO A 652 11.21 11.76 10.77
N ALA A 653 10.16 12.18 11.47
CA ALA A 653 8.80 11.75 11.19
C ALA A 653 7.81 12.90 11.35
N THR A 654 6.82 12.93 10.49
CA THR A 654 5.64 13.79 10.64
C THR A 654 4.39 12.99 10.31
N SER A 655 3.37 13.14 11.15
CA SER A 655 2.12 12.39 11.07
C SER A 655 0.95 13.35 10.93
N MET A 656 0.16 13.17 9.86
CA MET A 656 -1.10 13.85 9.62
C MET A 656 -2.24 12.98 10.14
N TYR A 657 -3.05 13.52 11.05
CA TYR A 657 -4.25 12.85 11.55
C TYR A 657 -5.46 13.43 10.84
N VAL A 658 -6.31 12.55 10.31
CA VAL A 658 -7.57 12.84 9.63
C VAL A 658 -8.66 12.16 10.46
N ILE A 659 -9.34 12.94 11.29
CA ILE A 659 -10.36 12.44 12.22
C ILE A 659 -11.73 12.85 11.72
N ARG A 660 -12.62 11.91 11.41
CA ARG A 660 -14.02 12.21 11.09
C ARG A 660 -14.75 12.67 12.36
N LEU A 661 -15.45 13.79 12.27
CA LEU A 661 -16.25 14.39 13.35
C LEU A 661 -17.72 13.95 13.29
N ASN A 662 -18.39 13.92 14.43
CA ASN A 662 -19.83 13.70 14.54
C ASN A 662 -20.60 15.01 14.25
N VAL A 663 -21.38 15.07 13.16
CA VAL A 663 -22.09 16.28 12.69
C VAL A 663 -23.56 16.03 12.37
#